data_AF-F2T2T2-F1
#
_entry.id   AF-F2T2T2-F1
#
_cell.length_a   1.000
_cell.length_b   1.000
_cell.length_c   1.000
_cell.angle_alpha   90.00
_cell.angle_beta   90.00
_cell.angle_gamma   90.00
#
_symmetry.space_group_name_H-M   'P 1'
#
loop_
_entity.id
_entity.type
_entity.pdbx_description
1 polymer ?
#
loop_
_entity_poly.entity_id
_entity_poly.type
_entity_poly.pdbx_seq_one_letter_code
_entity_poly.pdbx_strand_id
1 'polypeptide(L)'
;MSFKLPRNVPTFSSSQRQYEDGYWRARANIDDQDFSFSSFVNPGFNSDLPMYKDKPYFASRRARRRRRLTFLVMVGLVFLAIVWLLVHKTAPREVLRMKSGKQGGNLWKWMRVMEKEKGEDLEDEKGRVDWEERREKVRDAFIVSWDDYARHAWGRDIYKPRSKKGEDMVKGGLGWIIVDSLDTLMIMNLTSRVQNARRWIHTSLHYDQDHPVNTFETTIRMLGGLLSAHYLSTTYPHLAAIEDDDEGAPGEDLYIEKATGLADRLLGAFESPSGVPYASINLNTSVGVESHMDNGASSTAEATTVQLEFKYLAKLTGEPNYWEKVEKVMEVVEGNGREDGLVPIFIQPTTGKFMGQNIRLGSRGDSYYEYLIKQYLQTSREEPIYLDMWNEALTGIRKHLITYTKHASLTVLGERPNGLRHELVPKMDHLVCFMPGTIALGATGGLPISQARKSPDWGRKQEEEILLARELMKTCWATYVATATGLAPEITYFKTDSPPRMMKDVFPDLKKNPSAAKSASADLHLTSQPLYPLTDANSAWRKDIIIQPNDKHNLQRPETVESLLYMYRILEDETYRHWGWQMFKNFVNHTSISEKDKEPPIRDSYNKNVDPETKKKVRTSHIRAFTSLDNVDVIPAVQRDNMESFWLAETLKYFYLLFSDRDFLPLEGSVFNTEAHVFPRFQMGELFKTGWKRKHGKGGWFS
;
A
#
# COMPACT_ATOMS: atom_id res chain seq x y z
N MET A 1 0.06 15.04 -51.17
CA MET A 1 -0.94 13.99 -50.91
C MET A 1 -2.09 14.63 -50.15
N SER A 2 -3.33 14.50 -50.63
CA SER A 2 -4.50 15.18 -50.06
C SER A 2 -4.88 14.59 -48.71
N PHE A 3 -4.89 15.43 -47.67
CA PHE A 3 -5.22 15.07 -46.30
C PHE A 3 -6.75 14.94 -46.14
N LYS A 4 -7.25 13.81 -45.62
CA LYS A 4 -8.65 13.64 -45.20
C LYS A 4 -8.75 13.90 -43.70
N LEU A 5 -9.65 14.79 -43.28
CA LEU A 5 -9.93 15.05 -41.87
C LEU A 5 -10.60 13.84 -41.18
N PRO A 6 -10.28 13.55 -39.89
CA PRO A 6 -10.96 12.55 -39.07
C PRO A 6 -12.41 12.94 -38.77
N ARG A 7 -13.29 11.94 -38.61
CA ARG A 7 -14.75 12.11 -38.55
C ARG A 7 -15.34 12.56 -37.21
N ASN A 8 -14.54 12.76 -36.16
CA ASN A 8 -15.01 13.23 -34.86
C ASN A 8 -14.15 14.41 -34.38
N VAL A 9 -14.41 15.59 -34.92
CA VAL A 9 -13.89 16.86 -34.40
C VAL A 9 -15.07 17.59 -33.73
N PRO A 10 -14.96 18.03 -32.47
CA PRO A 10 -16.02 18.79 -31.81
C PRO A 10 -16.33 20.08 -32.57
N THR A 11 -17.60 20.37 -32.77
CA THR A 11 -18.09 21.59 -33.42
C THR A 11 -17.85 22.80 -32.52
N PHE A 12 -17.09 23.79 -33.01
CA PHE A 12 -16.73 25.03 -32.31
C PHE A 12 -17.90 26.04 -32.13
N SER A 13 -19.14 25.58 -32.11
CA SER A 13 -20.33 26.45 -32.03
C SER A 13 -21.45 25.85 -31.17
N SER A 14 -21.11 25.27 -30.01
CA SER A 14 -22.11 24.87 -29.02
C SER A 14 -22.50 26.04 -28.10
N SER A 15 -23.81 26.17 -27.86
CA SER A 15 -24.44 27.17 -26.99
C SER A 15 -24.06 27.05 -25.50
N GLN A 16 -23.35 25.97 -25.13
CA GLN A 16 -22.88 25.68 -23.78
C GLN A 16 -21.64 26.52 -23.40
N ARG A 17 -20.85 26.95 -24.39
CA ARG A 17 -19.67 27.81 -24.17
C ARG A 17 -20.00 29.28 -23.88
N GLN A 18 -21.18 29.76 -24.31
CA GLN A 18 -21.65 31.11 -23.94
C GLN A 18 -22.07 31.23 -22.47
N TYR A 19 -22.40 30.11 -21.82
CA TYR A 19 -22.64 30.06 -20.38
C TYR A 19 -21.34 29.99 -19.57
N GLU A 20 -20.30 29.34 -20.09
CA GLU A 20 -18.97 29.28 -19.46
C GLU A 20 -18.19 30.61 -19.57
N ASP A 21 -18.29 31.32 -20.71
CA ASP A 21 -17.71 32.67 -20.88
C ASP A 21 -18.39 33.75 -20.01
N GLY A 22 -19.64 33.51 -19.56
CA GLY A 22 -20.36 34.38 -18.63
C GLY A 22 -19.88 34.26 -17.19
N TYR A 23 -19.43 33.07 -16.79
CA TYR A 23 -18.96 32.79 -15.42
C TYR A 23 -17.57 33.40 -15.15
N TRP A 24 -16.71 33.51 -16.17
CA TRP A 24 -15.38 34.10 -16.07
C TRP A 24 -15.33 35.62 -16.23
N ARG A 25 -16.43 36.27 -16.67
CA ARG A 25 -16.55 37.75 -16.66
C ARG A 25 -17.13 38.33 -15.37
N ALA A 26 -17.69 37.49 -14.48
CA ALA A 26 -18.27 37.92 -13.22
C ALA A 26 -17.30 37.87 -12.02
N ARG A 27 -16.01 37.57 -12.25
CA ARG A 27 -14.97 37.49 -11.20
C ARG A 27 -13.85 38.53 -11.33
N ALA A 28 -14.00 39.46 -12.27
CA ALA A 28 -13.12 40.62 -12.43
C ALA A 28 -13.98 41.89 -12.34
N ASN A 29 -14.23 42.32 -11.10
CA ASN A 29 -14.60 43.67 -10.64
C ASN A 29 -15.46 43.55 -9.36
N ILE A 30 -14.79 43.39 -8.22
CA ILE A 30 -15.34 43.77 -6.93
C ILE A 30 -14.25 44.59 -6.26
N ASP A 31 -14.36 45.91 -6.41
CA ASP A 31 -13.84 46.86 -5.44
C ASP A 31 -14.84 48.03 -5.34
N ASP A 32 -15.09 48.42 -4.11
CA ASP A 32 -15.76 49.60 -3.58
C ASP A 32 -17.30 49.82 -3.62
N GLN A 33 -17.82 49.94 -2.38
CA GLN A 33 -18.80 50.89 -1.82
C GLN A 33 -20.31 50.86 -2.14
N ASP A 34 -21.05 50.69 -1.04
CA ASP A 34 -22.23 51.43 -0.54
C ASP A 34 -23.57 51.55 -1.32
N PHE A 35 -24.62 51.14 -0.58
CA PHE A 35 -25.97 51.71 -0.43
C PHE A 35 -26.96 51.87 -1.61
N SER A 36 -28.17 51.32 -1.37
CA SER A 36 -29.51 51.95 -1.56
C SER A 36 -30.50 51.26 -2.51
N PHE A 37 -31.79 51.52 -2.22
CA PHE A 37 -33.02 50.76 -2.42
C PHE A 37 -33.84 51.21 -3.66
N SER A 38 -34.84 50.39 -4.06
CA SER A 38 -36.00 50.66 -4.97
C SER A 38 -35.73 50.68 -6.50
N SER A 39 -36.63 50.38 -7.46
CA SER A 39 -37.94 49.72 -7.59
C SER A 39 -38.34 49.74 -9.10
N PHE A 40 -39.34 48.93 -9.52
CA PHE A 40 -40.16 48.97 -10.76
C PHE A 40 -39.49 48.53 -12.11
N VAL A 41 -39.89 47.48 -12.85
CA VAL A 41 -41.17 46.98 -13.45
C VAL A 41 -41.35 47.37 -14.95
N ASN A 42 -41.09 46.38 -15.84
CA ASN A 42 -41.81 45.95 -17.08
C ASN A 42 -42.02 46.91 -18.29
N PRO A 43 -42.59 46.46 -19.46
CA PRO A 43 -42.61 45.14 -20.16
C PRO A 43 -42.58 45.21 -21.74
N GLY A 44 -42.54 44.05 -22.42
CA GLY A 44 -43.23 43.79 -23.72
C GLY A 44 -42.35 43.28 -24.89
N PHE A 45 -42.73 42.32 -25.76
CA PHE A 45 -43.98 41.56 -25.97
C PHE A 45 -43.74 40.31 -26.88
N ASN A 46 -44.40 39.20 -26.51
CA ASN A 46 -44.97 38.01 -27.20
C ASN A 46 -44.59 37.52 -28.62
N SER A 47 -44.48 36.18 -28.73
CA SER A 47 -45.40 35.33 -29.55
C SER A 47 -45.33 33.82 -29.20
N ASP A 48 -46.52 33.24 -28.97
CA ASP A 48 -47.02 31.87 -29.25
C ASP A 48 -46.44 30.60 -28.61
N LEU A 49 -47.34 29.85 -27.96
CA LEU A 49 -47.22 28.45 -27.50
C LEU A 49 -48.17 27.55 -28.33
N PRO A 50 -47.88 26.24 -28.43
CA PRO A 50 -48.78 25.32 -27.71
C PRO A 50 -48.10 24.10 -27.04
N MET A 51 -48.64 23.80 -25.85
CA MET A 51 -48.81 22.49 -25.21
C MET A 51 -47.62 21.76 -24.56
N TYR A 52 -47.52 21.91 -23.24
CA TYR A 52 -47.30 20.76 -22.36
C TYR A 52 -48.51 20.60 -21.43
N LYS A 53 -49.07 19.40 -21.41
CA LYS A 53 -50.34 19.05 -20.78
C LYS A 53 -50.09 18.37 -19.43
N ASP A 54 -50.80 18.90 -18.42
CA ASP A 54 -51.25 18.31 -17.16
C ASP A 54 -50.27 18.03 -15.99
N LYS A 55 -50.19 18.99 -15.06
CA LYS A 55 -50.28 18.72 -13.61
C LYS A 55 -51.26 19.71 -12.97
N PRO A 56 -52.35 19.26 -12.30
CA PRO A 56 -53.30 20.19 -11.70
C PRO A 56 -52.78 20.78 -10.38
N TYR A 57 -52.87 22.10 -10.27
CA TYR A 57 -52.90 22.83 -9.00
C TYR A 57 -54.25 22.61 -8.29
N PHE A 58 -54.21 22.34 -6.98
CA PHE A 58 -55.39 22.43 -6.11
C PHE A 58 -55.30 23.67 -5.21
N ALA A 59 -56.35 24.50 -5.26
CA ALA A 59 -56.57 25.62 -4.36
C ALA A 59 -57.06 25.18 -2.96
N SER A 60 -56.83 26.06 -1.98
CA SER A 60 -57.13 25.87 -0.56
C SER A 60 -58.63 25.87 -0.24
N ARG A 61 -59.12 24.86 0.50
CA ARG A 61 -60.42 24.91 1.20
C ARG A 61 -60.38 24.30 2.61
N ARG A 62 -61.10 25.01 3.47
CA ARG A 62 -61.26 24.94 4.93
C ARG A 62 -61.57 23.55 5.54
N ALA A 63 -60.90 23.30 6.67
CA ALA A 63 -61.40 22.75 7.92
C ALA A 63 -62.74 21.99 7.94
N ARG A 64 -62.71 20.64 7.79
CA ARG A 64 -63.56 19.68 8.56
C ARG A 64 -63.18 18.21 8.31
N ARG A 65 -61.91 17.78 8.49
CA ARG A 65 -61.57 16.33 8.32
C ARG A 65 -60.40 15.81 9.16
N ARG A 66 -60.18 16.34 10.38
CA ARG A 66 -59.04 15.98 11.23
C ARG A 66 -59.17 14.70 12.08
N ARG A 67 -60.27 13.93 11.99
CA ARG A 67 -60.45 12.69 12.77
C ARG A 67 -60.37 11.37 11.98
N ARG A 68 -60.48 11.40 10.63
CA ARG A 68 -60.32 10.18 9.79
C ARG A 68 -58.90 10.02 9.23
N LEU A 69 -58.15 11.12 9.07
CA LEU A 69 -56.78 11.07 8.57
C LEU A 69 -55.79 10.48 9.59
N THR A 70 -55.97 10.81 10.87
CA THR A 70 -55.16 10.25 11.97
C THR A 70 -55.34 8.75 12.14
N PHE A 71 -56.56 8.23 11.90
CA PHE A 71 -56.81 6.80 11.91
C PHE A 71 -56.14 6.09 10.73
N LEU A 72 -56.20 6.67 9.52
CA LEU A 72 -55.52 6.11 8.33
C LEU A 72 -53.99 6.17 8.45
N VAL A 73 -53.44 7.22 9.06
CA VAL A 73 -51.99 7.32 9.33
C VAL A 73 -51.57 6.30 10.39
N MET A 74 -52.37 6.09 11.44
CA MET A 74 -52.11 5.04 12.44
C MET A 74 -52.17 3.64 11.84
N VAL A 75 -53.16 3.35 10.98
CA VAL A 75 -53.24 2.07 10.25
C VAL A 75 -52.07 1.92 9.28
N GLY A 76 -51.64 2.99 8.61
CA GLY A 76 -50.46 3.00 7.74
C GLY A 76 -49.15 2.76 8.50
N LEU A 77 -49.00 3.33 9.70
CA LEU A 77 -47.83 3.11 10.57
C LEU A 77 -47.82 1.71 11.16
N VAL A 78 -48.98 1.16 11.53
CA VAL A 78 -49.10 -0.23 11.99
C VAL A 78 -48.83 -1.20 10.83
N PHE A 79 -49.30 -0.90 9.62
CA PHE A 79 -48.99 -1.67 8.43
C PHE A 79 -47.49 -1.63 8.11
N LEU A 80 -46.85 -0.45 8.18
CA LEU A 80 -45.39 -0.31 8.01
C LEU A 80 -44.62 -1.03 9.12
N ALA A 81 -45.10 -1.04 10.36
CA ALA A 81 -44.50 -1.79 11.46
C ALA A 81 -44.67 -3.30 11.29
N ILE A 82 -45.79 -3.76 10.74
CA ILE A 82 -46.04 -5.17 10.42
C ILE A 82 -45.21 -5.60 9.21
N VAL A 83 -45.10 -4.78 8.17
CA VAL A 83 -44.20 -5.00 7.04
C VAL A 83 -42.75 -4.99 7.51
N TRP A 84 -42.35 -4.06 8.38
CA TRP A 84 -41.02 -4.05 8.99
C TRP A 84 -40.80 -5.31 9.85
N LEU A 85 -41.77 -5.75 10.65
CA LEU A 85 -41.64 -6.98 11.45
C LEU A 85 -41.63 -8.25 10.57
N LEU A 86 -42.37 -8.27 9.48
CA LEU A 86 -42.40 -9.38 8.53
C LEU A 86 -41.11 -9.40 7.71
N VAL A 87 -40.68 -8.27 7.15
CA VAL A 87 -39.40 -8.09 6.44
C VAL A 87 -38.21 -8.26 7.37
N HIS A 88 -38.28 -7.95 8.67
CA HIS A 88 -37.18 -8.19 9.60
C HIS A 88 -37.14 -9.65 10.08
N LYS A 89 -38.27 -10.37 10.02
CA LYS A 89 -38.36 -11.83 10.24
C LYS A 89 -38.11 -12.65 8.98
N THR A 90 -38.27 -12.09 7.78
CA THR A 90 -38.06 -12.74 6.47
C THR A 90 -36.85 -12.19 5.71
N ALA A 91 -36.23 -11.10 6.17
CA ALA A 91 -34.90 -10.71 5.75
C ALA A 91 -33.99 -11.90 6.07
N PRO A 92 -33.27 -12.42 5.07
CA PRO A 92 -32.46 -13.59 5.27
C PRO A 92 -31.41 -13.23 6.33
N ARG A 93 -31.59 -13.78 7.54
CA ARG A 93 -30.51 -13.99 8.52
C ARG A 93 -29.43 -14.95 8.00
N GLU A 94 -29.45 -15.26 6.70
CA GLU A 94 -28.53 -16.13 5.99
C GLU A 94 -27.39 -15.38 5.25
N VAL A 95 -27.16 -14.08 5.49
CA VAL A 95 -26.07 -13.35 4.79
C VAL A 95 -24.75 -13.25 5.59
N LEU A 96 -24.69 -13.74 6.83
CA LEU A 96 -23.44 -13.74 7.65
C LEU A 96 -22.94 -15.12 8.05
N ARG A 97 -23.38 -16.17 7.36
CA ARG A 97 -22.86 -17.53 7.56
C ARG A 97 -21.92 -17.93 6.42
N MET A 98 -20.98 -17.06 6.07
CA MET A 98 -19.81 -17.48 5.29
C MET A 98 -19.09 -18.58 6.08
N LYS A 99 -18.67 -19.65 5.40
CA LYS A 99 -18.04 -20.87 5.97
C LYS A 99 -16.63 -20.63 6.58
N SER A 100 -16.44 -19.52 7.30
CA SER A 100 -15.19 -19.07 7.94
C SER A 100 -14.50 -20.13 8.80
N GLY A 101 -15.27 -21.03 9.45
CA GLY A 101 -14.70 -22.09 10.28
C GLY A 101 -13.90 -23.16 9.53
N LYS A 102 -14.11 -23.34 8.20
CA LYS A 102 -13.44 -24.41 7.44
C LYS A 102 -11.94 -24.09 7.24
N GLN A 103 -11.61 -22.90 6.75
CA GLN A 103 -10.24 -22.45 6.52
C GLN A 103 -9.45 -22.35 7.82
N GLY A 104 -10.05 -21.74 8.86
CA GLY A 104 -9.45 -21.67 10.19
C GLY A 104 -9.16 -23.05 10.80
N GLY A 105 -10.07 -24.02 10.60
CA GLY A 105 -9.88 -25.40 11.03
C GLY A 105 -8.81 -26.14 10.23
N ASN A 106 -8.69 -25.87 8.93
CA ASN A 106 -7.65 -26.42 8.07
C ASN A 106 -6.26 -25.89 8.47
N LEU A 107 -6.13 -24.57 8.63
CA LEU A 107 -4.87 -23.95 9.09
C LEU A 107 -4.49 -24.44 10.48
N TRP A 108 -5.45 -24.59 11.40
CA TRP A 108 -5.18 -25.14 12.72
C TRP A 108 -4.64 -26.57 12.65
N LYS A 109 -5.27 -27.44 11.84
CA LYS A 109 -4.78 -28.83 11.65
C LYS A 109 -3.38 -28.84 11.06
N TRP A 110 -3.13 -28.03 10.02
CA TRP A 110 -1.82 -27.90 9.40
C TRP A 110 -0.77 -27.39 10.40
N MET A 111 -1.06 -26.35 11.16
CA MET A 111 -0.19 -25.83 12.22
C MET A 111 0.16 -26.90 13.26
N ARG A 112 -0.81 -27.72 13.69
CA ARG A 112 -0.57 -28.82 14.63
C ARG A 112 0.31 -29.93 14.06
N VAL A 113 0.23 -30.19 12.76
CA VAL A 113 1.12 -31.14 12.08
C VAL A 113 2.55 -30.59 12.09
N MET A 114 2.73 -29.33 11.71
CA MET A 114 4.03 -28.65 11.77
C MET A 114 4.66 -28.62 13.17
N GLU A 115 3.86 -28.41 14.23
CA GLU A 115 4.36 -28.44 15.61
C GLU A 115 4.90 -29.81 16.02
N LYS A 116 4.26 -30.89 15.55
CA LYS A 116 4.65 -32.27 15.88
C LYS A 116 5.88 -32.73 15.09
N GLU A 117 6.04 -32.20 13.88
CA GLU A 117 7.13 -32.54 12.95
C GLU A 117 8.41 -31.72 13.20
N LYS A 118 8.49 -30.91 14.28
CA LYS A 118 9.70 -30.19 14.71
C LYS A 118 10.93 -31.08 15.04
N GLY A 119 10.94 -32.35 14.65
CA GLY A 119 12.05 -33.30 14.79
C GLY A 119 12.65 -33.82 13.48
N GLU A 120 12.01 -33.64 12.33
CA GLU A 120 12.54 -34.08 11.02
C GLU A 120 12.19 -32.99 9.99
N ASP A 121 13.20 -32.38 9.38
CA ASP A 121 13.00 -31.51 8.23
C ASP A 121 12.25 -32.31 7.16
N LEU A 122 11.00 -31.95 6.88
CA LEU A 122 10.28 -32.40 5.70
C LEU A 122 10.95 -31.83 4.45
N GLU A 123 12.11 -32.38 4.09
CA GLU A 123 12.32 -32.74 2.70
C GLU A 123 11.29 -33.84 2.43
N ASP A 124 10.23 -33.51 1.69
CA ASP A 124 9.32 -34.52 1.16
C ASP A 124 10.18 -35.63 0.55
N GLU A 125 10.05 -36.86 1.05
CA GLU A 125 10.72 -38.08 0.54
C GLU A 125 10.34 -38.41 -0.93
N LYS A 126 9.71 -37.47 -1.66
CA LYS A 126 9.46 -37.46 -3.11
C LYS A 126 9.62 -36.08 -3.77
N GLY A 127 10.60 -35.28 -3.37
CA GLY A 127 11.42 -34.45 -4.29
C GLY A 127 10.80 -33.30 -5.11
N ARG A 128 9.60 -32.78 -4.81
CA ARG A 128 9.12 -31.53 -5.44
C ARG A 128 8.21 -30.73 -4.52
N VAL A 129 8.62 -29.51 -4.18
CA VAL A 129 7.81 -28.54 -3.41
C VAL A 129 6.58 -28.13 -4.23
N ASP A 130 5.40 -28.25 -3.63
CA ASP A 130 4.16 -27.71 -4.18
C ASP A 130 3.97 -26.25 -3.74
N TRP A 131 4.36 -25.32 -4.62
CA TRP A 131 4.18 -23.88 -4.40
C TRP A 131 2.71 -23.45 -4.48
N GLU A 132 1.88 -24.16 -5.26
CA GLU A 132 0.47 -23.89 -5.37
C GLU A 132 -0.25 -24.17 -4.05
N GLU A 133 0.05 -25.31 -3.40
CA GLU A 133 -0.50 -25.59 -2.06
C GLU A 133 -0.08 -24.52 -1.05
N ARG A 134 1.18 -24.08 -1.07
CA ARG A 134 1.69 -23.02 -0.18
C ARG A 134 0.97 -21.70 -0.42
N ARG A 135 0.74 -21.33 -1.70
CA ARG A 135 -0.07 -20.18 -2.09
C ARG A 135 -1.49 -20.25 -1.52
N GLU A 136 -2.12 -21.42 -1.58
CA GLU A 136 -3.47 -21.63 -1.05
C GLU A 136 -3.53 -21.50 0.49
N LYS A 137 -2.47 -21.86 1.23
CA LYS A 137 -2.42 -21.59 2.69
C LYS A 137 -2.39 -20.10 3.00
N VAL A 138 -1.69 -19.30 2.18
CA VAL A 138 -1.70 -17.83 2.30
C VAL A 138 -3.11 -17.29 2.05
N ARG A 139 -3.79 -17.80 1.02
CA ARG A 139 -5.19 -17.45 0.74
C ARG A 139 -6.11 -17.81 1.91
N ASP A 140 -5.91 -18.96 2.54
CA ASP A 140 -6.67 -19.35 3.74
C ASP A 140 -6.41 -18.40 4.92
N ALA A 141 -5.17 -17.96 5.13
CA ALA A 141 -4.83 -16.99 6.19
C ALA A 141 -5.48 -15.62 5.94
N PHE A 142 -5.53 -15.19 4.67
CA PHE A 142 -6.27 -14.00 4.25
C PHE A 142 -7.76 -14.13 4.57
N ILE A 143 -8.38 -15.23 4.13
CA ILE A 143 -9.82 -15.47 4.35
C ILE A 143 -10.16 -15.45 5.84
N VAL A 144 -9.34 -16.09 6.67
CA VAL A 144 -9.52 -16.12 8.13
C VAL A 144 -9.44 -14.70 8.72
N SER A 145 -8.43 -13.93 8.34
CA SER A 145 -8.22 -12.56 8.81
C SER A 145 -9.37 -11.63 8.37
N TRP A 146 -9.73 -11.65 7.08
CA TRP A 146 -10.80 -10.84 6.51
C TRP A 146 -12.18 -11.18 7.10
N ASP A 147 -12.51 -12.47 7.22
CA ASP A 147 -13.82 -12.88 7.74
C ASP A 147 -14.01 -12.50 9.21
N ASP A 148 -12.92 -12.44 9.97
CA ASP A 148 -12.94 -12.01 11.36
C ASP A 148 -13.11 -10.49 11.49
N TYR A 149 -12.36 -9.72 10.70
CA TYR A 149 -12.56 -8.29 10.54
C TYR A 149 -14.01 -7.98 10.13
N ALA A 150 -14.50 -8.59 9.05
CA ALA A 150 -15.83 -8.33 8.51
C ALA A 150 -16.95 -8.71 9.50
N ARG A 151 -16.69 -9.64 10.42
CA ARG A 151 -17.66 -10.00 11.46
C ARG A 151 -17.69 -9.01 12.61
N HIS A 152 -16.57 -8.40 12.96
CA HIS A 152 -16.41 -7.68 14.24
C HIS A 152 -16.16 -6.18 14.08
N ALA A 153 -15.74 -5.72 12.91
CA ALA A 153 -15.31 -4.35 12.66
C ALA A 153 -15.58 -3.89 11.22
N TRP A 154 -16.60 -4.42 10.56
CA TRP A 154 -16.95 -4.02 9.20
C TRP A 154 -17.13 -2.50 9.07
N GLY A 155 -16.41 -1.90 8.10
CA GLY A 155 -16.43 -0.46 7.84
C GLY A 155 -15.54 0.37 8.76
N ARG A 156 -14.87 -0.26 9.74
CA ARG A 156 -13.96 0.41 10.68
C ARG A 156 -12.55 0.46 10.12
N ASP A 157 -11.80 1.46 10.56
CA ASP A 157 -10.43 1.71 10.11
C ASP A 157 -9.41 0.86 10.86
N ILE A 158 -9.61 0.70 12.17
CA ILE A 158 -8.73 -0.05 13.07
C ILE A 158 -9.45 -1.32 13.51
N TYR A 159 -8.73 -2.45 13.51
CA TYR A 159 -9.23 -3.71 14.02
C TYR A 159 -8.39 -4.29 15.16
N LYS A 160 -9.08 -4.62 16.26
CA LYS A 160 -8.51 -5.23 17.47
C LYS A 160 -8.98 -6.69 17.56
N PRO A 161 -8.23 -7.65 16.98
CA PRO A 161 -8.69 -9.02 16.82
C PRO A 161 -8.88 -9.75 18.15
N ARG A 162 -8.06 -9.51 19.18
CA ARG A 162 -8.20 -10.18 20.49
C ARG A 162 -9.45 -9.71 21.23
N SER A 163 -9.71 -8.41 21.26
CA SER A 163 -10.91 -7.85 21.90
C SER A 163 -12.16 -7.91 21.02
N LYS A 164 -12.03 -8.26 19.74
CA LYS A 164 -13.11 -8.27 18.74
C LYS A 164 -13.79 -6.90 18.60
N LYS A 165 -12.98 -5.83 18.62
CA LYS A 165 -13.44 -4.44 18.53
C LYS A 165 -12.93 -3.79 17.26
N GLY A 166 -13.72 -2.87 16.71
CA GLY A 166 -13.30 -1.97 15.65
C GLY A 166 -13.42 -0.52 16.11
N GLU A 167 -12.52 0.32 15.63
CA GLU A 167 -12.44 1.75 15.94
C GLU A 167 -12.27 2.53 14.63
N ASP A 168 -12.81 3.75 14.58
CA ASP A 168 -12.56 4.65 13.45
C ASP A 168 -11.41 5.59 13.84
N MET A 169 -10.53 5.90 12.89
CA MET A 169 -9.49 6.92 13.11
C MET A 169 -10.10 8.32 13.20
N VAL A 170 -11.16 8.54 12.41
CA VAL A 170 -11.95 9.77 12.37
C VAL A 170 -13.43 9.43 12.52
N LYS A 171 -14.23 10.33 13.10
CA LYS A 171 -15.67 10.08 13.27
C LYS A 171 -16.32 9.78 11.90
N GLY A 172 -16.91 8.59 11.76
CA GLY A 172 -17.53 8.13 10.53
C GLY A 172 -16.67 7.14 9.74
N GLY A 173 -15.37 7.06 10.04
CA GLY A 173 -14.41 6.16 9.40
C GLY A 173 -14.20 6.45 7.92
N LEU A 174 -13.19 5.81 7.35
CA LEU A 174 -12.92 5.80 5.91
C LEU A 174 -12.92 4.37 5.35
N GLY A 175 -13.17 3.36 6.19
CA GLY A 175 -13.12 1.95 5.78
C GLY A 175 -11.73 1.53 5.37
N TRP A 176 -10.72 1.99 6.12
CA TRP A 176 -9.30 1.83 5.82
C TRP A 176 -8.95 0.40 5.39
N ILE A 177 -9.30 -0.59 6.22
CA ILE A 177 -9.04 -2.00 5.94
C ILE A 177 -9.81 -2.51 4.70
N ILE A 178 -11.02 -2.01 4.43
CA ILE A 178 -11.82 -2.46 3.27
C ILE A 178 -11.14 -2.07 1.96
N VAL A 179 -10.77 -0.80 1.83
CA VAL A 179 -10.17 -0.27 0.59
C VAL A 179 -8.77 -0.83 0.40
N ASP A 180 -7.97 -0.87 1.45
CA ASP A 180 -6.60 -1.35 1.43
C ASP A 180 -6.50 -2.85 1.10
N SER A 181 -7.50 -3.65 1.46
CA SER A 181 -7.53 -5.09 1.15
C SER A 181 -8.18 -5.42 -0.21
N LEU A 182 -8.73 -4.43 -0.90
CA LEU A 182 -9.64 -4.66 -2.02
C LEU A 182 -8.96 -5.36 -3.20
N ASP A 183 -7.77 -4.91 -3.56
CA ASP A 183 -7.02 -5.52 -4.65
C ASP A 183 -6.49 -6.91 -4.28
N THR A 184 -6.10 -7.16 -3.02
CA THR A 184 -5.75 -8.51 -2.56
C THR A 184 -6.93 -9.47 -2.70
N LEU A 185 -8.15 -9.03 -2.37
CA LEU A 185 -9.36 -9.82 -2.60
C LEU A 185 -9.53 -10.19 -4.07
N MET A 186 -9.25 -9.27 -4.99
CA MET A 186 -9.30 -9.51 -6.43
C MET A 186 -8.19 -10.47 -6.87
N ILE A 187 -6.93 -10.21 -6.50
CA ILE A 187 -5.77 -11.05 -6.83
C ILE A 187 -5.98 -12.51 -6.38
N MET A 188 -6.62 -12.71 -5.23
CA MET A 188 -6.92 -14.04 -4.68
C MET A 188 -8.24 -14.65 -5.20
N ASN A 189 -8.91 -14.02 -6.17
CA ASN A 189 -10.20 -14.43 -6.74
C ASN A 189 -11.30 -14.68 -5.69
N LEU A 190 -11.45 -13.75 -4.75
CA LEU A 190 -12.44 -13.82 -3.67
C LEU A 190 -13.71 -13.02 -4.02
N THR A 191 -14.30 -13.30 -5.18
CA THR A 191 -15.37 -12.51 -5.85
C THR A 191 -16.50 -12.09 -4.91
N SER A 192 -17.05 -13.00 -4.09
CA SER A 192 -18.13 -12.67 -3.15
C SER A 192 -17.74 -11.61 -2.09
N ARG A 193 -16.48 -11.61 -1.67
CA ARG A 193 -15.94 -10.62 -0.72
C ARG A 193 -15.67 -9.29 -1.43
N VAL A 194 -15.16 -9.34 -2.67
CA VAL A 194 -15.02 -8.16 -3.53
C VAL A 194 -16.37 -7.46 -3.71
N GLN A 195 -17.43 -8.20 -4.07
CA GLN A 195 -18.78 -7.64 -4.23
C GLN A 195 -19.30 -6.98 -2.94
N ASN A 196 -19.01 -7.54 -1.77
CA ASN A 196 -19.40 -6.95 -0.49
C ASN A 196 -18.63 -5.65 -0.20
N ALA A 197 -17.31 -5.66 -0.40
CA ALA A 197 -16.48 -4.47 -0.26
C ALA A 197 -16.91 -3.37 -1.23
N ARG A 198 -17.13 -3.71 -2.50
CA ARG A 198 -17.63 -2.82 -3.56
C ARG A 198 -18.96 -2.18 -3.18
N ARG A 199 -19.92 -2.95 -2.66
CA ARG A 199 -21.21 -2.44 -2.17
C ARG A 199 -21.02 -1.44 -1.02
N TRP A 200 -20.11 -1.72 -0.09
CA TRP A 200 -19.80 -0.79 1.00
C TRP A 200 -19.18 0.50 0.47
N ILE A 201 -18.23 0.43 -0.48
CA ILE A 201 -17.63 1.60 -1.13
C ILE A 201 -18.69 2.47 -1.81
N HIS A 202 -19.60 1.85 -2.57
CA HIS A 202 -20.69 2.57 -3.25
C HIS A 202 -21.63 3.28 -2.26
N THR A 203 -22.02 2.61 -1.18
CA THR A 203 -23.12 3.07 -0.30
C THR A 203 -22.68 3.82 0.95
N SER A 204 -21.45 3.60 1.41
CA SER A 204 -20.99 4.01 2.75
C SER A 204 -19.69 4.82 2.73
N LEU A 205 -18.85 4.72 1.69
CA LEU A 205 -17.64 5.53 1.61
C LEU A 205 -17.97 6.97 1.19
N HIS A 206 -17.74 7.90 2.10
CA HIS A 206 -17.85 9.35 1.89
C HIS A 206 -16.61 10.05 2.47
N TYR A 207 -16.36 11.29 2.01
CA TYR A 207 -15.14 12.07 2.33
C TYR A 207 -15.47 13.45 2.96
N ASP A 208 -16.68 13.60 3.50
CA ASP A 208 -17.20 14.82 4.12
C ASP A 208 -16.99 14.86 5.65
N GLN A 209 -16.18 13.94 6.19
CA GLN A 209 -15.78 13.95 7.60
C GLN A 209 -14.94 15.20 7.87
N ASP A 210 -15.40 16.03 8.82
CA ASP A 210 -14.71 17.25 9.22
C ASP A 210 -13.57 16.96 10.22
N HIS A 211 -12.51 16.33 9.72
CA HIS A 211 -11.32 16.01 10.48
C HIS A 211 -10.07 15.94 9.59
N PRO A 212 -8.88 16.37 10.08
CA PRO A 212 -7.63 16.14 9.37
C PRO A 212 -7.26 14.65 9.25
N VAL A 213 -6.82 14.23 8.08
CA VAL A 213 -6.19 12.93 7.84
C VAL A 213 -4.78 13.14 7.30
N ASN A 214 -3.88 12.17 7.49
CA ASN A 214 -2.54 12.26 6.93
C ASN A 214 -2.60 12.16 5.40
N THR A 215 -1.96 13.10 4.71
CA THR A 215 -1.99 13.22 3.24
C THR A 215 -1.36 12.00 2.57
N PHE A 216 -0.21 11.55 3.08
CA PHE A 216 0.54 10.42 2.55
C PHE A 216 -0.21 9.10 2.75
N GLU A 217 -0.60 8.79 3.99
CA GLU A 217 -1.30 7.54 4.35
C GLU A 217 -2.63 7.40 3.58
N THR A 218 -3.37 8.51 3.42
CA THR A 218 -4.61 8.51 2.65
C THR A 218 -4.35 8.30 1.15
N THR A 219 -3.23 8.83 0.63
CA THR A 219 -2.86 8.66 -0.78
C THR A 219 -2.46 7.22 -1.06
N ILE A 220 -1.47 6.69 -0.34
CA ILE A 220 -0.89 5.40 -0.67
C ILE A 220 -1.86 4.24 -0.44
N ARG A 221 -2.80 4.35 0.50
CA ARG A 221 -3.74 3.27 0.83
C ARG A 221 -5.10 3.45 0.18
N MET A 222 -5.75 4.59 0.42
CA MET A 222 -7.13 4.79 -0.02
C MET A 222 -7.18 5.11 -1.51
N LEU A 223 -6.43 6.12 -1.96
CA LEU A 223 -6.36 6.44 -3.38
C LEU A 223 -5.68 5.30 -4.15
N GLY A 224 -4.57 4.77 -3.63
CA GLY A 224 -3.88 3.64 -4.24
C GLY A 224 -4.73 2.38 -4.36
N GLY A 225 -5.45 2.00 -3.32
CA GLY A 225 -6.32 0.82 -3.32
C GLY A 225 -7.48 0.92 -4.30
N LEU A 226 -8.10 2.09 -4.42
CA LEU A 226 -9.16 2.36 -5.42
C LEU A 226 -8.60 2.29 -6.84
N LEU A 227 -7.44 2.90 -7.09
CA LEU A 227 -6.79 2.88 -8.41
C LEU A 227 -6.35 1.46 -8.82
N SER A 228 -5.83 0.68 -7.88
CA SER A 228 -5.44 -0.72 -8.12
C SER A 228 -6.65 -1.61 -8.37
N ALA A 229 -7.74 -1.41 -7.62
CA ALA A 229 -9.00 -2.10 -7.87
C ALA A 229 -9.55 -1.80 -9.27
N HIS A 230 -9.52 -0.53 -9.69
CA HIS A 230 -9.85 -0.16 -11.07
C HIS A 230 -8.97 -0.88 -12.09
N TYR A 231 -7.63 -0.84 -11.92
CA TYR A 231 -6.71 -1.49 -12.84
C TYR A 231 -6.96 -3.00 -12.96
N LEU A 232 -7.16 -3.69 -11.83
CA LEU A 232 -7.40 -5.13 -11.82
C LEU A 232 -8.74 -5.51 -12.42
N SER A 233 -9.81 -4.78 -12.09
CA SER A 233 -11.14 -5.04 -12.64
C SER A 233 -11.19 -4.90 -14.17
N THR A 234 -10.46 -3.91 -14.72
CA THR A 234 -10.44 -3.64 -16.17
C THR A 234 -9.46 -4.52 -16.92
N THR A 235 -8.27 -4.75 -16.38
CA THR A 235 -7.17 -5.45 -17.08
C THR A 235 -7.21 -6.96 -16.86
N TYR A 236 -7.71 -7.40 -15.69
CA TYR A 236 -7.78 -8.81 -15.30
C TYR A 236 -9.20 -9.21 -14.89
N PRO A 237 -10.19 -9.11 -15.79
CA PRO A 237 -11.62 -9.31 -15.45
C PRO A 237 -11.93 -10.71 -14.87
N HIS A 238 -11.05 -11.69 -15.11
CA HIS A 238 -11.19 -13.04 -14.54
C HIS A 238 -10.81 -13.14 -13.05
N LEU A 239 -10.04 -12.19 -12.50
CA LEU A 239 -9.64 -12.16 -11.08
C LEU A 239 -10.75 -11.63 -10.17
N ALA A 240 -11.70 -10.88 -10.72
CA ALA A 240 -12.86 -10.42 -9.98
C ALA A 240 -14.03 -10.20 -10.93
N ALA A 241 -14.56 -11.28 -11.52
CA ALA A 241 -15.73 -11.20 -12.38
C ALA A 241 -16.91 -10.55 -11.61
N ILE A 242 -17.26 -9.32 -11.98
CA ILE A 242 -18.34 -8.54 -11.39
C ILE A 242 -19.37 -8.33 -12.50
N GLU A 243 -20.62 -8.75 -12.25
CA GLU A 243 -21.71 -8.64 -13.24
C GLU A 243 -22.09 -7.17 -13.55
N ASP A 244 -21.75 -6.23 -12.66
CA ASP A 244 -22.07 -4.80 -12.76
C ASP A 244 -20.88 -3.93 -13.31
N ASP A 245 -19.85 -4.54 -13.91
CA ASP A 245 -18.67 -3.85 -14.49
C ASP A 245 -18.65 -3.95 -16.04
N ASP A 246 -19.76 -4.31 -16.68
CA ASP A 246 -19.90 -4.27 -18.14
C ASP A 246 -19.89 -2.81 -18.65
N GLU A 247 -19.31 -2.57 -19.85
CA GLU A 247 -19.24 -1.24 -20.46
C GLU A 247 -20.65 -0.58 -20.56
N GLY A 248 -20.82 0.56 -19.90
CA GLY A 248 -22.08 1.30 -19.78
C GLY A 248 -23.02 0.85 -18.64
N ALA A 249 -22.61 -0.10 -17.79
CA ALA A 249 -23.41 -0.56 -16.66
C ALA A 249 -23.33 0.40 -15.45
N PRO A 250 -24.41 0.54 -14.65
CA PRO A 250 -24.38 1.35 -13.43
C PRO A 250 -23.33 0.85 -12.43
N GLY A 251 -22.24 1.60 -12.27
CA GLY A 251 -21.16 1.32 -11.33
C GLY A 251 -19.81 1.01 -11.97
N GLU A 252 -19.72 0.87 -13.30
CA GLU A 252 -18.45 0.67 -14.03
C GLU A 252 -17.34 1.61 -13.52
N ASP A 253 -17.66 2.90 -13.38
CA ASP A 253 -16.69 3.93 -12.96
C ASP A 253 -16.52 4.07 -11.44
N LEU A 254 -17.15 3.23 -10.61
CA LEU A 254 -17.21 3.43 -9.14
C LEU A 254 -15.85 3.71 -8.51
N TYR A 255 -14.84 2.93 -8.87
CA TYR A 255 -13.50 3.08 -8.30
C TYR A 255 -12.83 4.38 -8.76
N ILE A 256 -12.96 4.74 -10.03
CA ILE A 256 -12.44 6.02 -10.56
C ILE A 256 -13.18 7.20 -9.96
N GLU A 257 -14.51 7.16 -9.87
CA GLU A 257 -15.30 8.24 -9.27
C GLU A 257 -14.88 8.50 -7.81
N LYS A 258 -14.73 7.43 -7.02
CA LYS A 258 -14.27 7.54 -5.63
C LYS A 258 -12.82 8.02 -5.55
N ALA A 259 -11.94 7.51 -6.41
CA ALA A 259 -10.54 7.94 -6.48
C ALA A 259 -10.42 9.43 -6.83
N THR A 260 -11.15 9.89 -7.84
CA THR A 260 -11.18 11.29 -8.30
C THR A 260 -11.72 12.20 -7.21
N GLY A 261 -12.86 11.85 -6.60
CA GLY A 261 -13.44 12.63 -5.50
C GLY A 261 -12.56 12.71 -4.26
N LEU A 262 -11.71 11.70 -4.01
CA LEU A 262 -10.71 11.74 -2.94
C LEU A 262 -9.50 12.62 -3.34
N ALA A 263 -8.96 12.43 -4.54
CA ALA A 263 -7.80 13.16 -5.03
C ALA A 263 -8.06 14.67 -5.13
N ASP A 264 -9.24 15.08 -5.58
CA ASP A 264 -9.66 16.49 -5.62
C ASP A 264 -9.59 17.15 -4.24
N ARG A 265 -9.93 16.41 -3.19
CA ARG A 265 -9.84 16.91 -1.81
C ARG A 265 -8.39 16.94 -1.34
N LEU A 266 -7.60 15.93 -1.70
CA LEU A 266 -6.18 15.83 -1.37
C LEU A 266 -5.34 16.93 -2.04
N LEU A 267 -5.76 17.45 -3.20
CA LEU A 267 -5.07 18.56 -3.89
C LEU A 267 -4.87 19.79 -3.00
N GLY A 268 -5.79 20.03 -2.05
CA GLY A 268 -5.67 21.10 -1.06
C GLY A 268 -4.42 21.02 -0.18
N ALA A 269 -3.83 19.82 -0.01
CA ALA A 269 -2.58 19.66 0.71
C ALA A 269 -1.40 20.32 -0.01
N PHE A 270 -1.45 20.46 -1.34
CA PHE A 270 -0.38 21.00 -2.19
C PHE A 270 -0.42 22.53 -2.33
N GLU A 271 -1.39 23.20 -1.69
CA GLU A 271 -1.55 24.66 -1.72
C GLU A 271 -0.58 25.41 -0.78
N SER A 272 0.53 24.77 -0.40
CA SER A 272 1.62 25.45 0.28
C SER A 272 2.37 26.38 -0.67
N PRO A 273 3.01 27.46 -0.20
CA PRO A 273 3.75 28.38 -1.07
C PRO A 273 4.84 27.72 -1.92
N SER A 274 5.43 26.61 -1.48
CA SER A 274 6.44 25.88 -2.27
C SER A 274 5.85 24.82 -3.20
N GLY A 275 4.61 24.37 -2.95
CA GLY A 275 3.99 23.21 -3.59
C GLY A 275 4.25 21.87 -2.88
N VAL A 276 5.17 21.82 -1.90
CA VAL A 276 5.36 20.64 -1.04
C VAL A 276 4.10 20.41 -0.20
N PRO A 277 3.50 19.22 -0.20
CA PRO A 277 2.24 19.01 0.49
C PRO A 277 2.38 19.16 2.01
N TYR A 278 1.35 19.70 2.64
CA TYR A 278 1.19 19.65 4.08
C TYR A 278 1.01 18.20 4.56
N ALA A 279 1.49 17.90 5.77
CA ALA A 279 1.47 16.57 6.36
C ALA A 279 0.06 16.00 6.52
N SER A 280 -0.93 16.87 6.74
CA SER A 280 -2.34 16.47 6.85
C SER A 280 -3.25 17.37 6.02
N ILE A 281 -4.49 16.92 5.85
CA ILE A 281 -5.53 17.58 5.05
C ILE A 281 -6.88 17.31 5.69
N ASN A 282 -7.74 18.33 5.82
CA ASN A 282 -9.13 18.10 6.16
C ASN A 282 -9.91 17.82 4.87
N LEU A 283 -10.40 16.60 4.67
CA LEU A 283 -11.03 16.18 3.42
C LEU A 283 -12.33 16.93 3.12
N ASN A 284 -13.08 17.33 4.15
CA ASN A 284 -14.34 18.06 3.99
C ASN A 284 -14.11 19.47 3.44
N THR A 285 -13.12 20.17 3.99
CA THR A 285 -12.80 21.57 3.62
C THR A 285 -11.74 21.69 2.53
N SER A 286 -11.00 20.61 2.26
CA SER A 286 -9.83 20.57 1.37
C SER A 286 -8.74 21.57 1.79
N VAL A 287 -8.59 21.81 3.09
CA VAL A 287 -7.54 22.70 3.63
C VAL A 287 -6.40 21.88 4.22
N GLY A 288 -5.20 22.08 3.69
CA GLY A 288 -3.97 21.47 4.20
C GLY A 288 -3.62 21.95 5.61
N VAL A 289 -3.05 21.05 6.41
CA VAL A 289 -2.71 21.25 7.82
C VAL A 289 -1.26 20.86 8.04
N GLU A 290 -0.47 21.82 8.53
CA GLU A 290 0.92 21.60 8.90
C GLU A 290 1.07 20.47 9.93
N SER A 291 2.25 19.84 9.94
CA SER A 291 2.58 18.88 10.99
C SER A 291 2.46 19.54 12.36
N HIS A 292 1.81 18.85 13.31
CA HIS A 292 1.76 19.30 14.71
C HIS A 292 3.13 19.19 15.41
N MET A 293 4.09 18.55 14.76
CA MET A 293 5.46 18.33 15.23
C MET A 293 6.45 19.06 14.31
N ASP A 294 7.72 19.08 14.71
CA ASP A 294 8.84 19.40 13.80
C ASP A 294 8.71 20.79 13.13
N ASN A 295 8.18 21.78 13.86
CA ASN A 295 7.94 23.16 13.40
C ASN A 295 7.13 23.24 12.09
N GLY A 296 6.16 22.35 11.91
CA GLY A 296 5.28 22.33 10.75
C GLY A 296 5.89 21.66 9.51
N ALA A 297 7.10 21.08 9.62
CA ALA A 297 7.73 20.37 8.53
C ALA A 297 6.99 19.07 8.18
N SER A 298 6.85 18.79 6.88
CA SER A 298 6.38 17.49 6.39
C SER A 298 7.54 16.49 6.41
N SER A 299 7.25 15.22 6.66
CA SER A 299 8.23 14.16 6.41
C SER A 299 8.57 14.14 4.92
N THR A 300 9.85 13.92 4.58
CA THR A 300 10.28 13.90 3.19
C THR A 300 9.62 12.78 2.41
N ALA A 301 9.64 11.54 2.93
CA ALA A 301 8.94 10.41 2.31
C ALA A 301 7.45 10.70 2.11
N GLU A 302 6.76 11.24 3.11
CA GLU A 302 5.33 11.59 2.99
C GLU A 302 5.05 12.56 1.84
N ALA A 303 5.92 13.56 1.63
CA ALA A 303 5.77 14.51 0.54
C ALA A 303 6.12 13.92 -0.85
N THR A 304 7.00 12.92 -0.89
CA THR A 304 7.58 12.37 -2.13
C THR A 304 7.15 10.95 -2.44
N THR A 305 6.04 10.51 -1.85
CA THR A 305 5.47 9.18 -2.06
C THR A 305 3.97 9.29 -2.27
N VAL A 306 3.62 10.11 -3.26
CA VAL A 306 2.25 10.37 -3.74
C VAL A 306 2.19 10.41 -5.27
N GLN A 307 3.34 10.29 -5.93
CA GLN A 307 3.51 10.56 -7.36
C GLN A 307 2.84 9.46 -8.19
N LEU A 308 3.00 8.20 -7.82
CA LEU A 308 2.48 7.08 -8.61
C LEU A 308 0.95 7.11 -8.71
N GLU A 309 0.28 7.41 -7.60
CA GLU A 309 -1.17 7.50 -7.48
C GLU A 309 -1.71 8.65 -8.33
N PHE A 310 -1.21 9.87 -8.09
CA PHE A 310 -1.69 11.05 -8.81
C PHE A 310 -1.33 11.01 -10.30
N LYS A 311 -0.17 10.47 -10.70
CA LYS A 311 0.19 10.29 -12.12
C LYS A 311 -0.71 9.26 -12.80
N TYR A 312 -1.03 8.16 -12.12
CA TYR A 312 -1.94 7.17 -12.70
C TYR A 312 -3.37 7.71 -12.78
N LEU A 313 -3.85 8.44 -11.77
CA LEU A 313 -5.14 9.12 -11.84
C LEU A 313 -5.19 10.16 -12.96
N ALA A 314 -4.13 10.96 -13.14
CA ALA A 314 -4.01 11.88 -14.27
C ALA A 314 -4.14 11.13 -15.60
N LYS A 315 -3.46 9.98 -15.72
CA LYS A 315 -3.52 9.14 -16.93
C LYS A 315 -4.93 8.62 -17.23
N LEU A 316 -5.69 8.26 -16.21
CA LEU A 316 -7.06 7.75 -16.35
C LEU A 316 -8.06 8.86 -16.69
N THR A 317 -7.95 10.01 -16.02
CA THR A 317 -8.92 11.11 -16.14
C THR A 317 -8.61 12.07 -17.30
N GLY A 318 -7.35 12.12 -17.74
CA GLY A 318 -6.88 13.14 -18.67
C GLY A 318 -6.67 14.51 -18.00
N GLU A 319 -6.71 14.61 -16.67
CA GLU A 319 -6.54 15.87 -15.94
C GLU A 319 -5.05 16.14 -15.60
N PRO A 320 -4.39 17.10 -16.28
CA PRO A 320 -2.95 17.36 -16.09
C PRO A 320 -2.60 17.96 -14.74
N ASN A 321 -3.55 18.59 -14.04
CA ASN A 321 -3.29 19.23 -12.76
C ASN A 321 -2.77 18.24 -11.69
N TYR A 322 -3.28 17.01 -11.65
CA TYR A 322 -2.77 15.97 -10.73
C TYR A 322 -1.29 15.67 -10.99
N TRP A 323 -0.90 15.54 -12.26
CA TRP A 323 0.46 15.29 -12.69
C TRP A 323 1.39 16.46 -12.32
N GLU A 324 0.98 17.68 -12.69
CA GLU A 324 1.77 18.90 -12.47
C GLU A 324 2.05 19.16 -10.98
N LYS A 325 1.07 18.92 -10.12
CA LYS A 325 1.19 19.12 -8.67
C LYS A 325 2.25 18.21 -8.05
N VAL A 326 2.25 16.91 -8.38
CA VAL A 326 3.22 15.96 -7.80
C VAL A 326 4.61 16.06 -8.43
N GLU A 327 4.70 16.46 -9.71
CA GLU A 327 5.97 16.82 -10.37
C GLU A 327 6.63 18.04 -9.71
N LYS A 328 5.83 19.04 -9.32
CA LYS A 328 6.33 20.24 -8.67
C LYS A 328 7.06 19.93 -7.36
N VAL A 329 6.57 18.95 -6.60
CA VAL A 329 7.23 18.51 -5.36
C VAL A 329 8.64 17.99 -5.66
N MET A 330 8.78 17.15 -6.69
CA MET A 330 10.08 16.59 -7.07
C MET A 330 11.05 17.67 -7.56
N GLU A 331 10.56 18.68 -8.29
CA GLU A 331 11.37 19.86 -8.66
C GLU A 331 11.92 20.59 -7.43
N VAL A 332 11.09 20.79 -6.40
CA VAL A 332 11.48 21.51 -5.16
C VAL A 332 12.52 20.70 -4.39
N VAL A 333 12.31 19.40 -4.22
CA VAL A 333 13.25 18.49 -3.56
C VAL A 333 14.61 18.52 -4.27
N GLU A 334 14.65 18.32 -5.59
CA GLU A 334 15.88 18.39 -6.36
C GLU A 334 16.54 19.78 -6.30
N GLY A 335 15.72 20.84 -6.28
CA GLY A 335 16.16 22.23 -6.16
C GLY A 335 16.90 22.57 -4.86
N ASN A 336 16.90 21.66 -3.87
CA ASN A 336 17.73 21.81 -2.66
C ASN A 336 19.19 21.39 -2.86
N GLY A 337 19.52 20.67 -3.95
CA GLY A 337 20.91 20.30 -4.27
C GLY A 337 21.61 19.49 -3.18
N ARG A 338 20.93 18.46 -2.63
CA ARG A 338 21.49 17.63 -1.57
C ARG A 338 22.62 16.75 -2.11
N GLU A 339 23.66 16.59 -1.29
CA GLU A 339 24.87 15.85 -1.67
C GLU A 339 24.58 14.37 -1.92
N ASP A 340 25.06 13.87 -3.06
CA ASP A 340 24.98 12.47 -3.49
C ASP A 340 23.54 11.90 -3.41
N GLY A 341 22.53 12.73 -3.70
CA GLY A 341 21.12 12.33 -3.68
C GLY A 341 20.54 11.98 -2.30
N LEU A 342 21.27 12.21 -1.20
CA LEU A 342 20.85 11.84 0.15
C LEU A 342 20.12 12.99 0.86
N VAL A 343 18.83 12.79 1.12
CA VAL A 343 17.92 13.81 1.63
C VAL A 343 17.67 13.69 3.14
N PRO A 344 17.60 14.81 3.88
CA PRO A 344 17.09 14.81 5.25
C PRO A 344 15.64 14.36 5.32
N ILE A 345 15.21 13.83 6.45
CA ILE A 345 13.85 13.26 6.64
C ILE A 345 12.72 14.29 6.80
N PHE A 346 13.01 15.60 6.82
CA PHE A 346 12.00 16.65 6.96
C PHE A 346 12.20 17.77 5.93
N ILE A 347 11.10 18.27 5.37
CA ILE A 347 11.06 19.39 4.41
C ILE A 347 9.94 20.37 4.79
N GLN A 348 10.22 21.67 4.77
CA GLN A 348 9.25 22.70 5.13
C GLN A 348 8.28 22.98 3.98
N PRO A 349 6.95 22.84 4.15
CA PRO A 349 5.98 23.13 3.11
C PRO A 349 6.00 24.59 2.63
N THR A 350 6.26 25.54 3.54
CA THR A 350 6.23 26.97 3.22
C THR A 350 7.43 27.42 2.39
N THR A 351 8.63 26.90 2.66
CA THR A 351 9.86 27.35 1.98
C THR A 351 10.40 26.35 0.95
N GLY A 352 9.94 25.09 1.00
CA GLY A 352 10.49 24.01 0.20
C GLY A 352 11.90 23.60 0.60
N LYS A 353 12.39 24.00 1.78
CA LYS A 353 13.75 23.69 2.26
C LYS A 353 13.77 22.54 3.24
N PHE A 354 14.78 21.68 3.14
CA PHE A 354 15.00 20.63 4.13
C PHE A 354 15.29 21.21 5.51
N MET A 355 14.78 20.54 6.54
CA MET A 355 15.03 20.83 7.94
C MET A 355 15.91 19.75 8.56
N GLY A 356 16.88 20.17 9.36
CA GLY A 356 17.81 19.26 10.03
C GLY A 356 18.78 18.57 9.06
N GLN A 357 19.50 17.58 9.57
CA GLN A 357 20.52 16.82 8.82
C GLN A 357 20.37 15.31 8.96
N ASN A 358 19.31 14.83 9.61
CA ASN A 358 19.07 13.42 9.82
C ASN A 358 18.72 12.73 8.50
N ILE A 359 19.59 11.82 8.06
CA ILE A 359 19.42 11.01 6.85
C ILE A 359 19.31 9.55 7.28
N ARG A 360 18.18 8.94 6.94
CA ARG A 360 17.93 7.51 7.11
C ARG A 360 16.99 7.02 6.02
N LEU A 361 17.08 5.73 5.73
CA LEU A 361 16.22 5.02 4.77
C LEU A 361 15.18 4.12 5.47
N GLY A 362 14.98 4.32 6.77
CA GLY A 362 13.78 3.87 7.46
C GLY A 362 12.71 4.96 7.44
N SER A 363 11.86 4.97 8.48
CA SER A 363 10.69 5.84 8.53
C SER A 363 11.01 7.30 8.20
N ARG A 364 10.17 7.91 7.34
CA ARG A 364 10.23 9.31 6.86
C ARG A 364 11.25 9.58 5.73
N GLY A 365 12.02 8.57 5.31
CA GLY A 365 13.02 8.72 4.24
C GLY A 365 13.03 7.59 3.21
N ASP A 366 12.72 6.36 3.62
CA ASP A 366 12.50 5.17 2.78
C ASP A 366 11.87 5.44 1.39
N SER A 367 10.56 5.68 1.34
CA SER A 367 9.77 5.59 0.12
C SER A 367 9.99 6.76 -0.85
N TYR A 368 10.74 7.79 -0.45
CA TYR A 368 11.33 8.77 -1.37
C TYR A 368 12.19 8.05 -2.41
N TYR A 369 13.13 7.22 -1.95
CA TYR A 369 14.10 6.52 -2.83
C TYR A 369 13.40 5.47 -3.69
N GLU A 370 12.40 4.80 -3.12
CA GLU A 370 11.54 3.84 -3.82
C GLU A 370 10.83 4.48 -5.02
N TYR A 371 10.22 5.66 -4.81
CA TYR A 371 9.44 6.33 -5.85
C TYR A 371 10.29 6.97 -6.94
N LEU A 372 11.59 7.17 -6.73
CA LEU A 372 12.48 7.56 -7.83
C LEU A 372 12.46 6.50 -8.93
N ILE A 373 12.84 5.26 -8.59
CA ILE A 373 12.91 4.22 -9.60
C ILE A 373 11.52 3.78 -10.06
N LYS A 374 10.52 3.77 -9.17
CA LYS A 374 9.16 3.37 -9.53
C LYS A 374 8.47 4.39 -10.45
N GLN A 375 8.71 5.70 -10.33
CA GLN A 375 8.19 6.69 -11.29
C GLN A 375 8.76 6.47 -12.70
N TYR A 376 10.08 6.27 -12.80
CA TYR A 376 10.74 5.95 -14.07
C TYR A 376 10.15 4.70 -14.72
N LEU A 377 9.87 3.66 -13.93
CA LEU A 377 9.29 2.43 -14.44
C LEU A 377 7.80 2.57 -14.79
N GLN A 378 7.01 3.28 -13.98
CA GLN A 378 5.58 3.51 -14.21
C GLN A 378 5.34 4.20 -15.54
N THR A 379 6.15 5.21 -15.87
CA THR A 379 6.04 5.96 -17.13
C THR A 379 6.73 5.27 -18.30
N SER A 380 6.91 3.95 -18.21
CA SER A 380 7.54 3.14 -19.25
C SER A 380 8.89 3.69 -19.71
N ARG A 381 9.65 4.24 -18.75
CA ARG A 381 10.99 4.80 -18.91
C ARG A 381 11.04 6.15 -19.64
N GLU A 382 9.91 6.83 -19.80
CA GLU A 382 9.82 8.13 -20.50
C GLU A 382 10.25 9.33 -19.63
N GLU A 383 10.49 9.12 -18.33
CA GLU A 383 10.99 10.14 -17.40
C GLU A 383 12.41 9.82 -16.87
N PRO A 384 13.46 9.94 -17.70
CA PRO A 384 14.84 9.54 -17.32
C PRO A 384 15.41 10.33 -16.13
N ILE A 385 14.82 11.49 -15.81
CA ILE A 385 15.22 12.30 -14.66
C ILE A 385 15.18 11.51 -13.34
N TYR A 386 14.19 10.64 -13.18
CA TYR A 386 14.01 9.85 -11.98
C TYR A 386 14.99 8.67 -11.91
N LEU A 387 15.39 8.13 -13.06
CA LEU A 387 16.51 7.18 -13.13
C LEU A 387 17.84 7.85 -12.74
N ASP A 388 18.08 9.08 -13.19
CA ASP A 388 19.29 9.82 -12.81
C ASP A 388 19.34 10.10 -11.31
N MET A 389 18.23 10.52 -10.71
CA MET A 389 18.11 10.73 -9.27
C MET A 389 18.30 9.43 -8.49
N TRP A 390 17.70 8.32 -8.94
CA TRP A 390 17.90 7.00 -8.35
C TRP A 390 19.37 6.58 -8.38
N ASN A 391 20.03 6.72 -9.54
CA ASN A 391 21.42 6.35 -9.71
C ASN A 391 22.37 7.15 -8.81
N GLU A 392 22.11 8.46 -8.68
CA GLU A 392 22.85 9.32 -7.76
C GLU A 392 22.63 8.89 -6.31
N ALA A 393 21.37 8.73 -5.89
CA ALA A 393 21.03 8.32 -4.53
C ALA A 393 21.61 6.95 -4.17
N LEU A 394 21.53 5.95 -5.05
CA LEU A 394 22.13 4.63 -4.82
C LEU A 394 23.65 4.71 -4.70
N THR A 395 24.29 5.56 -5.50
CA THR A 395 25.73 5.85 -5.36
C THR A 395 26.03 6.49 -4.00
N GLY A 396 25.22 7.45 -3.56
CA GLY A 396 25.31 8.07 -2.24
C GLY A 396 25.12 7.08 -1.08
N ILE A 397 24.11 6.22 -1.16
CA ILE A 397 23.83 5.15 -0.19
C ILE A 397 25.06 4.25 -0.05
N ARG A 398 25.60 3.76 -1.16
CA ARG A 398 26.81 2.93 -1.20
C ARG A 398 28.01 3.63 -0.56
N LYS A 399 28.17 4.93 -0.81
CA LYS A 399 29.29 5.73 -0.31
C LYS A 399 29.19 6.04 1.19
N HIS A 400 28.00 6.35 1.68
CA HIS A 400 27.83 6.98 2.99
C HIS A 400 27.10 6.14 4.02
N LEU A 401 26.27 5.18 3.61
CA LEU A 401 25.31 4.48 4.49
C LEU A 401 25.56 2.97 4.58
N ILE A 402 26.32 2.38 3.66
CA ILE A 402 26.67 0.96 3.72
C ILE A 402 27.88 0.72 4.62
N THR A 403 27.68 -0.10 5.64
CA THR A 403 28.71 -0.62 6.55
C THR A 403 28.61 -2.15 6.70
N TYR A 404 29.48 -2.74 7.50
CA TYR A 404 29.57 -4.18 7.70
C TYR A 404 29.64 -4.54 9.18
N THR A 405 29.01 -5.65 9.55
CA THR A 405 29.09 -6.16 10.90
C THR A 405 30.48 -6.69 11.25
N LYS A 406 30.81 -6.70 12.54
CA LYS A 406 32.15 -6.98 13.05
C LYS A 406 32.58 -8.44 12.85
N HIS A 407 31.72 -9.40 13.18
CA HIS A 407 32.10 -10.80 13.27
C HIS A 407 31.80 -11.58 11.99
N ALA A 408 30.69 -11.26 11.30
CA ALA A 408 30.24 -11.98 10.11
C ALA A 408 30.25 -11.15 8.82
N SER A 409 30.62 -9.86 8.87
CA SER A 409 30.61 -8.95 7.71
C SER A 409 29.27 -8.92 6.97
N LEU A 410 28.14 -9.02 7.68
CA LEU A 410 26.82 -8.78 7.10
C LEU A 410 26.74 -7.33 6.63
N THR A 411 26.15 -7.10 5.46
CA THR A 411 26.01 -5.75 4.89
C THR A 411 24.86 -5.02 5.57
N VAL A 412 25.13 -3.85 6.15
CA VAL A 412 24.15 -3.06 6.91
C VAL A 412 23.98 -1.70 6.25
N LEU A 413 22.72 -1.30 6.05
CA LEU A 413 22.37 0.05 5.65
C LEU A 413 22.04 0.85 6.92
N GLY A 414 23.00 1.66 7.36
CA GLY A 414 22.90 2.46 8.58
C GLY A 414 22.34 3.88 8.35
N GLU A 415 22.31 4.66 9.43
CA GLU A 415 21.78 6.03 9.44
C GLU A 415 22.88 7.07 9.65
N ARG A 416 22.62 8.31 9.23
CA ARG A 416 23.44 9.49 9.55
C ARG A 416 22.57 10.54 10.26
N PRO A 417 22.31 10.39 11.57
CA PRO A 417 21.39 11.26 12.30
C PRO A 417 21.81 12.74 12.32
N ASN A 418 23.12 12.98 12.22
CA ASN A 418 23.72 14.30 12.25
C ASN A 418 24.33 14.70 10.90
N GLY A 419 23.93 14.07 9.79
CA GLY A 419 24.43 14.37 8.45
C GLY A 419 25.68 13.60 8.03
N LEU A 420 26.04 13.72 6.74
CA LEU A 420 27.03 12.87 6.06
C LEU A 420 28.46 12.98 6.58
N ARG A 421 28.78 14.04 7.34
CA ARG A 421 30.12 14.28 7.89
C ARG A 421 30.29 13.75 9.32
N HIS A 422 29.20 13.32 9.96
CA HIS A 422 29.18 12.80 11.32
C HIS A 422 29.06 11.27 11.34
N GLU A 423 29.13 10.66 12.52
CA GLU A 423 29.16 9.20 12.68
C GLU A 423 27.99 8.47 12.01
N LEU A 424 28.28 7.29 11.45
CA LEU A 424 27.27 6.34 10.97
C LEU A 424 26.75 5.53 12.15
N VAL A 425 25.43 5.49 12.31
CA VAL A 425 24.80 4.63 13.31
C VAL A 425 24.37 3.33 12.63
N PRO A 426 24.87 2.16 13.05
CA PRO A 426 24.49 0.86 12.49
C PRO A 426 23.14 0.39 13.05
N LYS A 427 22.11 1.21 12.84
CA LYS A 427 20.70 0.96 13.16
C LYS A 427 19.96 0.78 11.84
N MET A 428 19.09 -0.22 11.78
CA MET A 428 18.24 -0.50 10.62
C MET A 428 16.82 -0.77 11.11
N ASP A 429 15.88 0.04 10.64
CA ASP A 429 14.45 -0.26 10.79
C ASP A 429 14.12 -1.47 9.89
N HIS A 430 13.15 -2.30 10.28
CA HIS A 430 12.62 -3.36 9.42
C HIS A 430 12.15 -2.77 8.07
N LEU A 431 11.63 -1.54 8.10
CA LEU A 431 11.26 -0.75 6.93
C LEU A 431 12.34 -0.79 5.85
N VAL A 432 13.63 -0.65 6.20
CA VAL A 432 14.76 -0.63 5.24
C VAL A 432 14.87 -1.91 4.40
N CYS A 433 14.23 -3.01 4.83
CA CYS A 433 14.20 -4.26 4.09
C CYS A 433 13.42 -4.22 2.77
N PHE A 434 12.84 -3.08 2.36
CA PHE A 434 12.32 -2.86 1.00
C PHE A 434 13.46 -2.65 -0.05
N MET A 435 14.62 -2.18 0.42
CA MET A 435 15.74 -1.79 -0.46
C MET A 435 16.34 -2.92 -1.30
N PRO A 436 16.53 -4.17 -0.81
CA PRO A 436 17.02 -5.26 -1.63
C PRO A 436 16.17 -5.47 -2.90
N GLY A 437 14.84 -5.54 -2.75
CA GLY A 437 13.92 -5.68 -3.86
C GLY A 437 13.95 -4.49 -4.80
N THR A 438 13.99 -3.28 -4.24
CA THR A 438 14.07 -2.02 -5.02
C THR A 438 15.36 -1.90 -5.83
N ILE A 439 16.50 -2.30 -5.26
CA ILE A 439 17.80 -2.32 -5.98
C ILE A 439 17.77 -3.32 -7.13
N ALA A 440 17.29 -4.54 -6.88
CA ALA A 440 17.15 -5.55 -7.93
C ALA A 440 16.19 -5.10 -9.03
N LEU A 441 15.08 -4.46 -8.66
CA LEU A 441 14.11 -3.87 -9.59
C LEU A 441 14.74 -2.77 -10.44
N GLY A 442 15.53 -1.86 -9.85
CA GLY A 442 16.22 -0.80 -10.58
C GLY A 442 17.30 -1.29 -11.53
N ALA A 443 18.07 -2.29 -11.14
CA ALA A 443 19.14 -2.87 -11.97
C ALA A 443 18.60 -3.63 -13.19
N THR A 444 17.40 -4.23 -13.09
CA THR A 444 16.84 -5.12 -14.13
C THR A 444 15.61 -4.57 -14.84
N GLY A 445 14.99 -3.52 -14.29
CA GLY A 445 13.68 -3.05 -14.72
C GLY A 445 12.54 -4.04 -14.46
N GLY A 446 12.75 -5.09 -13.66
CA GLY A 446 11.81 -6.17 -13.37
C GLY A 446 11.97 -7.43 -14.22
N LEU A 447 12.91 -7.42 -15.18
CA LEU A 447 13.23 -8.60 -16.00
C LEU A 447 13.92 -9.69 -15.18
N PRO A 448 13.77 -10.98 -15.53
CA PRO A 448 14.60 -12.04 -14.96
C PRO A 448 16.07 -11.77 -15.26
N ILE A 449 16.96 -12.09 -14.34
CA ILE A 449 18.39 -11.78 -14.45
C ILE A 449 19.02 -12.48 -15.65
N SER A 450 18.54 -13.67 -16.01
CA SER A 450 18.94 -14.39 -17.22
C SER A 450 18.62 -13.62 -18.51
N GLN A 451 17.62 -12.75 -18.49
CA GLN A 451 17.26 -11.87 -19.59
C GLN A 451 17.93 -10.50 -19.47
N ALA A 452 17.94 -9.90 -18.27
CA ALA A 452 18.55 -8.60 -18.02
C ALA A 452 20.05 -8.58 -18.39
N ARG A 453 20.78 -9.67 -18.12
CA ARG A 453 22.19 -9.86 -18.50
C ARG A 453 22.47 -9.84 -20.00
N LYS A 454 21.44 -10.03 -20.84
CA LYS A 454 21.57 -9.97 -22.31
C LYS A 454 21.46 -8.54 -22.84
N SER A 455 21.07 -7.58 -22.00
CA SER A 455 20.96 -6.17 -22.39
C SER A 455 22.34 -5.57 -22.70
N PRO A 456 22.49 -4.72 -23.73
CA PRO A 456 23.74 -4.00 -23.99
C PRO A 456 24.13 -3.05 -22.85
N ASP A 457 23.16 -2.58 -22.06
CA ASP A 457 23.39 -1.70 -20.91
C ASP A 457 23.83 -2.46 -19.65
N TRP A 458 23.88 -3.79 -19.71
CA TRP A 458 24.32 -4.63 -18.59
C TRP A 458 25.83 -4.62 -18.47
N GLY A 459 26.33 -4.24 -17.30
CA GLY A 459 27.75 -4.25 -17.01
C GLY A 459 28.05 -4.41 -15.53
N ARG A 460 29.28 -4.04 -15.17
CA ARG A 460 29.79 -4.16 -13.80
C ARG A 460 28.92 -3.45 -12.76
N LYS A 461 28.34 -2.30 -13.12
CA LYS A 461 27.46 -1.54 -12.24
C LYS A 461 26.26 -2.38 -11.79
N GLN A 462 25.54 -3.00 -12.73
CA GLN A 462 24.37 -3.81 -12.43
C GLN A 462 24.76 -5.06 -11.63
N GLU A 463 25.89 -5.71 -11.93
CA GLU A 463 26.38 -6.85 -11.13
C GLU A 463 26.69 -6.45 -9.68
N GLU A 464 27.27 -5.27 -9.45
CA GLU A 464 27.51 -4.73 -8.09
C GLU A 464 26.20 -4.41 -7.36
N GLU A 465 25.20 -3.89 -8.05
CA GLU A 465 23.87 -3.61 -7.50
C GLU A 465 23.14 -4.90 -7.11
N ILE A 466 23.18 -5.94 -7.96
CA ILE A 466 22.64 -7.26 -7.63
C ILE A 466 23.36 -7.88 -6.44
N LEU A 467 24.69 -7.77 -6.37
CA LEU A 467 25.44 -8.27 -5.20
C LEU A 467 25.00 -7.55 -3.92
N LEU A 468 24.87 -6.23 -3.96
CA LEU A 468 24.39 -5.43 -2.83
C LEU A 468 22.98 -5.85 -2.40
N ALA A 469 22.07 -6.07 -3.36
CA ALA A 469 20.72 -6.57 -3.09
C ALA A 469 20.76 -7.94 -2.39
N ARG A 470 21.57 -8.89 -2.87
CA ARG A 470 21.72 -10.22 -2.25
C ARG A 470 22.23 -10.14 -0.81
N GLU A 471 23.24 -9.30 -0.57
CA GLU A 471 23.84 -9.11 0.75
C GLU A 471 22.88 -8.43 1.74
N LEU A 472 22.17 -7.37 1.33
CA LEU A 472 21.17 -6.72 2.17
C LEU A 472 19.98 -7.64 2.47
N MET A 473 19.51 -8.42 1.49
CA MET A 473 18.44 -9.42 1.69
C MET A 473 18.86 -10.47 2.71
N LYS A 474 20.13 -10.90 2.68
CA LYS A 474 20.68 -11.83 3.67
C LYS A 474 20.72 -11.22 5.07
N THR A 475 21.06 -9.94 5.21
CA THR A 475 20.99 -9.24 6.50
C THR A 475 19.56 -9.15 7.02
N CYS A 476 18.59 -8.78 6.17
CA CYS A 476 17.17 -8.79 6.53
C CYS A 476 16.74 -10.18 7.01
N TRP A 477 17.08 -11.24 6.28
CA TRP A 477 16.80 -12.61 6.69
C TRP A 477 17.47 -12.99 8.02
N ALA A 478 18.71 -12.54 8.26
CA ALA A 478 19.40 -12.76 9.52
C ALA A 478 18.63 -12.19 10.72
N THR A 479 17.93 -11.05 10.56
CA THR A 479 17.09 -10.48 11.63
C THR A 479 15.88 -11.36 11.98
N TYR A 480 15.34 -12.11 11.02
CA TYR A 480 14.26 -13.07 11.27
C TYR A 480 14.78 -14.28 12.04
N VAL A 481 15.87 -14.90 11.56
CA VAL A 481 16.41 -16.13 12.18
C VAL A 481 17.20 -15.88 13.48
N ALA A 482 17.38 -14.61 13.87
CA ALA A 482 17.98 -14.21 15.14
C ALA A 482 17.02 -14.33 16.33
N THR A 483 15.71 -14.22 16.10
CA THR A 483 14.70 -14.15 17.18
C THR A 483 14.14 -15.52 17.51
N ALA A 484 13.59 -15.66 18.71
CA ALA A 484 13.00 -16.93 19.16
C ALA A 484 11.81 -17.35 18.29
N THR A 485 10.97 -16.39 17.89
CA THR A 485 9.79 -16.63 17.05
C THR A 485 10.11 -16.81 15.57
N GLY A 486 11.33 -16.48 15.14
CA GLY A 486 11.69 -16.47 13.72
C GLY A 486 11.01 -15.34 12.93
N LEU A 487 10.59 -14.26 13.61
CA LEU A 487 10.04 -13.03 13.05
C LEU A 487 10.93 -11.85 13.45
N ALA A 488 11.21 -10.94 12.52
CA ALA A 488 12.07 -9.79 12.81
C ALA A 488 11.39 -8.78 13.76
N PRO A 489 12.17 -8.09 14.60
CA PRO A 489 11.72 -6.94 15.38
C PRO A 489 11.53 -5.70 14.48
N GLU A 490 10.94 -4.63 15.03
CA GLU A 490 10.77 -3.35 14.34
C GLU A 490 12.10 -2.67 14.00
N ILE A 491 13.06 -2.71 14.92
CA ILE A 491 14.37 -2.07 14.76
C ILE A 491 15.46 -3.04 15.21
N THR A 492 16.53 -3.12 14.42
CA THR A 492 17.73 -3.89 14.74
C THR A 492 18.95 -2.99 14.75
N TYR A 493 19.81 -3.16 15.75
CA TYR A 493 21.13 -2.55 15.82
C TYR A 493 22.19 -3.59 15.51
N PHE A 494 23.31 -3.15 14.94
CA PHE A 494 24.39 -4.03 14.55
C PHE A 494 25.71 -3.66 15.19
N LYS A 495 26.47 -4.66 15.60
CA LYS A 495 27.84 -4.49 16.08
C LYS A 495 28.77 -4.31 14.89
N THR A 496 29.45 -3.16 14.82
CA THR A 496 30.42 -2.84 13.78
C THR A 496 31.81 -2.59 14.37
N ASP A 497 32.81 -2.42 13.50
CA ASP A 497 34.11 -1.89 13.87
C ASP A 497 34.01 -0.40 14.27
N SER A 498 35.05 0.11 14.94
CA SER A 498 35.17 1.52 15.32
C SER A 498 36.53 2.06 14.85
N PRO A 499 36.58 2.91 13.81
CA PRO A 499 35.44 3.40 13.03
C PRO A 499 34.78 2.28 12.19
N PRO A 500 33.49 2.43 11.81
CA PRO A 500 32.82 1.45 10.95
C PRO A 500 33.52 1.29 9.60
N ARG A 501 33.66 0.04 9.13
CA ARG A 501 34.12 -0.25 7.76
C ARG A 501 33.09 0.23 6.76
N MET A 502 33.50 0.95 5.74
CA MET A 502 32.61 1.46 4.68
C MET A 502 32.73 0.60 3.41
N MET A 503 31.73 0.64 2.52
CA MET A 503 31.75 -0.14 1.27
C MET A 503 33.03 0.07 0.44
N LYS A 504 33.54 1.30 0.38
CA LYS A 504 34.80 1.63 -0.33
C LYS A 504 36.04 0.93 0.23
N ASP A 505 36.01 0.53 1.50
CA ASP A 505 37.13 -0.14 2.17
C ASP A 505 37.11 -1.65 1.87
N VAL A 506 35.94 -2.21 1.61
CA VAL A 506 35.73 -3.63 1.27
C VAL A 506 35.82 -3.88 -0.23
N PHE A 507 35.26 -2.96 -1.04
CA PHE A 507 35.30 -3.00 -2.50
C PHE A 507 35.99 -1.73 -3.04
N PRO A 508 37.33 -1.69 -3.09
CA PRO A 508 38.06 -0.51 -3.54
C PRO A 508 37.86 -0.25 -5.04
N ASP A 509 37.78 1.03 -5.41
CA ASP A 509 37.68 1.47 -6.81
C ASP A 509 38.96 1.11 -7.57
N LEU A 510 38.87 0.07 -8.42
CA LEU A 510 39.98 -0.45 -9.22
C LEU A 510 40.54 0.61 -10.20
N LYS A 511 39.75 1.61 -10.61
CA LYS A 511 40.22 2.70 -11.48
C LYS A 511 41.14 3.68 -10.74
N LYS A 512 40.96 3.83 -9.43
CA LYS A 512 41.77 4.72 -8.58
C LYS A 512 42.98 4.03 -7.94
N ASN A 513 42.99 2.71 -7.87
CA ASN A 513 44.06 1.94 -7.25
C ASN A 513 44.51 0.73 -8.12
N PRO A 514 45.29 0.96 -9.20
CA PRO A 514 45.70 -0.10 -10.13
C PRO A 514 46.58 -1.19 -9.49
N SER A 515 47.21 -0.91 -8.35
CA SER A 515 48.00 -1.87 -7.57
C SER A 515 47.13 -2.91 -6.85
N ALA A 516 45.88 -2.59 -6.52
CA ALA A 516 44.90 -3.55 -5.98
C ALA A 516 44.43 -4.56 -7.03
N ALA A 517 44.54 -4.23 -8.31
CA ALA A 517 44.22 -5.14 -9.42
C ALA A 517 45.18 -6.34 -9.53
N LYS A 518 46.36 -6.29 -8.88
CA LYS A 518 47.33 -7.40 -8.87
C LYS A 518 47.05 -8.47 -7.80
N SER A 519 46.12 -8.24 -6.87
CA SER A 519 45.67 -9.26 -5.89
C SER A 519 44.16 -9.50 -5.86
N ALA A 520 43.38 -8.80 -6.68
CA ALA A 520 41.93 -8.99 -6.82
C ALA A 520 41.60 -9.37 -8.27
N SER A 521 41.94 -10.60 -8.65
CA SER A 521 41.45 -11.14 -9.91
C SER A 521 39.96 -11.49 -9.79
N ALA A 522 39.15 -10.77 -10.56
CA ALA A 522 37.95 -11.23 -11.27
C ALA A 522 36.56 -11.30 -10.60
N ASP A 523 36.35 -11.72 -9.35
CA ASP A 523 34.96 -12.04 -8.92
C ASP A 523 34.36 -11.14 -7.84
N LEU A 524 33.21 -10.52 -8.18
CA LEU A 524 32.23 -9.99 -7.23
C LEU A 524 31.75 -11.16 -6.35
N HIS A 525 32.27 -11.26 -5.14
CA HIS A 525 31.94 -12.35 -4.21
C HIS A 525 31.16 -11.83 -3.00
N LEU A 526 30.35 -12.72 -2.42
CA LEU A 526 29.66 -12.47 -1.15
C LEU A 526 30.70 -12.25 -0.03
N THR A 527 30.58 -11.16 0.71
CA THR A 527 31.51 -10.80 1.78
C THR A 527 31.09 -11.35 3.14
N SER A 528 29.81 -11.64 3.31
CA SER A 528 29.25 -12.08 4.58
C SER A 528 29.39 -13.59 4.80
N GLN A 529 29.68 -14.00 6.04
CA GLN A 529 29.71 -15.41 6.41
C GLN A 529 28.33 -16.08 6.26
N PRO A 530 28.26 -17.40 6.00
CA PRO A 530 26.99 -18.13 5.90
C PRO A 530 26.16 -18.03 7.19
N LEU A 531 24.83 -18.02 7.04
CA LEU A 531 23.91 -18.03 8.20
C LEU A 531 23.66 -19.45 8.74
N TYR A 532 23.82 -20.47 7.89
CA TYR A 532 23.50 -21.87 8.17
C TYR A 532 24.75 -22.70 8.53
N PRO A 533 24.61 -23.77 9.34
CA PRO A 533 23.37 -24.26 9.95
C PRO A 533 22.89 -23.35 11.10
N LEU A 534 21.56 -23.18 11.22
CA LEU A 534 20.97 -22.31 12.26
C LEU A 534 21.09 -22.91 13.67
N THR A 535 21.42 -24.20 13.80
CA THR A 535 21.58 -24.90 15.08
C THR A 535 22.80 -24.45 15.88
N ASP A 536 23.80 -23.83 15.23
CA ASP A 536 24.97 -23.29 15.92
C ASP A 536 24.63 -21.96 16.62
N ALA A 537 24.24 -22.04 17.88
CA ALA A 537 23.97 -20.87 18.72
C ALA A 537 25.18 -19.92 18.88
N ASN A 538 26.41 -20.40 18.63
CA ASN A 538 27.65 -19.63 18.76
C ASN A 538 28.09 -18.94 17.46
N SER A 539 27.31 -19.08 16.39
CA SER A 539 27.59 -18.50 15.08
C SER A 539 27.96 -17.01 15.18
N ALA A 540 29.00 -16.61 14.46
CA ALA A 540 29.56 -15.25 14.52
C ALA A 540 28.51 -14.16 14.27
N TRP A 541 27.60 -14.36 13.32
CA TRP A 541 26.60 -13.37 12.90
C TRP A 541 25.57 -13.06 13.99
N ARG A 542 25.24 -14.01 14.88
CA ARG A 542 24.32 -13.76 16.00
C ARG A 542 24.88 -12.76 17.01
N LYS A 543 26.21 -12.73 17.17
CA LYS A 543 26.90 -11.76 18.05
C LYS A 543 26.90 -10.34 17.48
N ASP A 544 26.56 -10.21 16.21
CA ASP A 544 26.48 -8.92 15.53
C ASP A 544 25.10 -8.28 15.61
N ILE A 545 24.04 -9.03 15.94
CA ILE A 545 22.65 -8.54 15.97
C ILE A 545 22.26 -8.17 17.39
N ILE A 546 21.76 -6.94 17.57
CA ILE A 546 21.35 -6.38 18.85
C ILE A 546 19.91 -5.88 18.72
N ILE A 547 19.02 -6.42 19.55
CA ILE A 547 17.61 -6.03 19.59
C ILE A 547 17.33 -5.37 20.94
N GLN A 548 17.00 -4.07 20.92
CA GLN A 548 16.73 -3.33 22.16
C GLN A 548 15.33 -3.66 22.70
N PRO A 549 15.09 -3.56 24.03
CA PRO A 549 13.82 -3.96 24.64
C PRO A 549 12.56 -3.31 24.03
N ASN A 550 12.62 -2.04 23.67
CA ASN A 550 11.47 -1.31 23.13
C ASN A 550 11.18 -1.62 21.65
N ASP A 551 12.13 -2.26 20.96
CA ASP A 551 12.07 -2.48 19.52
C ASP A 551 11.64 -3.91 19.15
N LYS A 552 11.40 -4.76 20.15
CA LYS A 552 11.06 -6.19 19.99
C LYS A 552 9.69 -6.47 19.39
N HIS A 553 8.90 -5.44 19.14
CA HIS A 553 7.56 -5.61 18.58
C HIS A 553 7.64 -5.95 17.09
N ASN A 554 6.64 -6.67 16.59
CA ASN A 554 6.46 -6.96 15.18
C ASN A 554 5.04 -6.59 14.79
N LEU A 555 4.91 -5.65 13.86
CA LEU A 555 3.62 -5.09 13.45
C LEU A 555 3.00 -5.82 12.24
N GLN A 556 3.48 -7.03 11.92
CA GLN A 556 3.06 -7.77 10.71
C GLN A 556 3.52 -7.13 9.39
N ARG A 557 4.63 -6.39 9.43
CA ARG A 557 5.16 -5.60 8.32
C ARG A 557 5.60 -6.44 7.10
N PRO A 558 5.55 -5.88 5.88
CA PRO A 558 5.77 -6.61 4.64
C PRO A 558 7.19 -6.55 4.06
N GLU A 559 8.05 -5.61 4.45
CA GLU A 559 9.15 -5.15 3.57
C GLU A 559 10.18 -6.27 3.26
N THR A 560 10.35 -7.22 4.18
CA THR A 560 11.15 -8.42 3.91
C THR A 560 10.49 -9.34 2.87
N VAL A 561 9.19 -9.64 2.99
CA VAL A 561 8.50 -10.51 2.00
C VAL A 561 8.31 -9.81 0.66
N GLU A 562 8.17 -8.49 0.65
CA GLU A 562 8.25 -7.65 -0.56
C GLU A 562 9.59 -7.90 -1.27
N SER A 563 10.71 -7.71 -0.57
CA SER A 563 12.01 -7.96 -1.18
C SER A 563 12.19 -9.42 -1.60
N LEU A 564 11.70 -10.40 -0.83
CA LEU A 564 11.75 -11.81 -1.25
C LEU A 564 11.01 -12.05 -2.56
N LEU A 565 9.86 -11.41 -2.80
CA LEU A 565 9.14 -11.47 -4.08
C LEU A 565 10.01 -10.97 -5.23
N TYR A 566 10.56 -9.76 -5.10
CA TYR A 566 11.41 -9.17 -6.14
C TYR A 566 12.66 -10.03 -6.39
N MET A 567 13.34 -10.43 -5.32
CA MET A 567 14.55 -11.24 -5.39
C MET A 567 14.27 -12.60 -6.04
N TYR A 568 13.15 -13.26 -5.73
CA TYR A 568 12.74 -14.50 -6.39
C TYR A 568 12.48 -14.28 -7.89
N ARG A 569 11.58 -13.35 -8.23
CA ARG A 569 11.13 -13.17 -9.63
C ARG A 569 12.22 -12.64 -10.56
N ILE A 570 13.20 -11.92 -10.00
CA ILE A 570 14.32 -11.36 -10.75
C ILE A 570 15.50 -12.32 -10.75
N LEU A 571 15.92 -12.88 -9.62
CA LEU A 571 17.14 -13.69 -9.55
C LEU A 571 16.93 -15.17 -9.88
N GLU A 572 15.68 -15.61 -10.01
CA GLU A 572 15.32 -17.00 -10.34
C GLU A 572 15.90 -18.02 -9.33
N ASP A 573 16.03 -17.59 -8.07
CA ASP A 573 16.63 -18.35 -6.97
C ASP A 573 15.54 -18.75 -5.96
N GLU A 574 15.25 -20.05 -5.89
CA GLU A 574 14.19 -20.62 -5.05
C GLU A 574 14.43 -20.42 -3.55
N THR A 575 15.67 -20.10 -3.14
CA THR A 575 16.01 -19.80 -1.73
C THR A 575 15.07 -18.75 -1.14
N TYR A 576 14.70 -17.73 -1.92
CA TYR A 576 13.83 -16.64 -1.46
C TYR A 576 12.38 -17.11 -1.19
N ARG A 577 11.87 -18.07 -1.97
CA ARG A 577 10.58 -18.72 -1.68
C ARG A 577 10.67 -19.62 -0.45
N HIS A 578 11.78 -20.31 -0.23
CA HIS A 578 11.98 -21.11 0.99
C HIS A 578 12.04 -20.24 2.26
N TRP A 579 12.76 -19.11 2.21
CA TRP A 579 12.75 -18.12 3.30
C TRP A 579 11.35 -17.55 3.54
N GLY A 580 10.64 -17.18 2.47
CA GLY A 580 9.26 -16.72 2.56
C GLY A 580 8.33 -17.77 3.18
N TRP A 581 8.49 -19.04 2.81
CA TRP A 581 7.69 -20.12 3.41
C TRP A 581 7.96 -20.28 4.90
N GLN A 582 9.23 -20.23 5.32
CA GLN A 582 9.60 -20.27 6.73
C GLN A 582 9.02 -19.08 7.49
N MET A 583 9.11 -17.86 6.93
CA MET A 583 8.51 -16.65 7.49
C MET A 583 7.00 -16.77 7.65
N PHE A 584 6.28 -17.27 6.63
CA PHE A 584 4.83 -17.48 6.69
C PHE A 584 4.45 -18.50 7.78
N LYS A 585 5.18 -19.62 7.90
CA LYS A 585 4.97 -20.60 8.98
C LYS A 585 5.13 -19.95 10.36
N ASN A 586 6.12 -19.08 10.55
CA ASN A 586 6.36 -18.40 11.81
C ASN A 586 5.22 -17.41 12.14
N PHE A 587 4.70 -16.68 11.16
CA PHE A 587 3.48 -15.88 11.35
C PHE A 587 2.33 -16.77 11.83
N VAL A 588 2.02 -17.85 11.12
CA VAL A 588 0.92 -18.74 11.49
C VAL A 588 1.09 -19.31 12.90
N ASN A 589 2.30 -19.68 13.28
CA ASN A 589 2.58 -20.25 14.58
C ASN A 589 2.50 -19.24 15.74
N HIS A 590 2.94 -17.99 15.50
CA HIS A 590 3.15 -17.04 16.59
C HIS A 590 2.13 -15.90 16.66
N THR A 591 1.49 -15.55 15.54
CA THR A 591 0.52 -14.44 15.48
C THR A 591 -0.94 -14.90 15.43
N SER A 592 -1.19 -16.20 15.29
CA SER A 592 -2.56 -16.72 15.22
C SER A 592 -3.31 -16.63 16.55
N ILE A 593 -4.58 -16.27 16.48
CA ILE A 593 -5.54 -16.31 17.59
C ILE A 593 -6.50 -17.45 17.33
N SER A 594 -6.52 -18.42 18.24
CA SER A 594 -7.34 -19.62 18.09
C SER A 594 -8.50 -19.65 19.07
N GLU A 595 -9.67 -20.11 18.61
CA GLU A 595 -10.88 -20.24 19.41
C GLU A 595 -11.36 -21.70 19.41
N LYS A 596 -12.03 -22.11 20.49
CA LYS A 596 -12.72 -23.40 20.57
C LYS A 596 -14.13 -23.23 20.04
N ASP A 597 -14.57 -24.13 19.16
CA ASP A 597 -15.94 -24.10 18.68
C ASP A 597 -16.93 -24.21 19.85
N LYS A 598 -17.90 -23.29 19.92
CA LYS A 598 -19.00 -23.37 20.89
C LYS A 598 -19.87 -24.57 20.54
N GLU A 599 -20.24 -25.38 21.53
CA GLU A 599 -21.19 -26.47 21.32
C GLU A 599 -22.47 -25.92 20.67
N PRO A 600 -23.05 -26.60 19.67
CA PRO A 600 -24.35 -26.22 19.18
C PRO A 600 -25.34 -26.27 20.35
N PRO A 601 -26.23 -25.26 20.50
CA PRO A 601 -27.25 -25.33 21.53
C PRO A 601 -28.04 -26.62 21.33
N ILE A 602 -28.13 -27.43 22.39
CA ILE A 602 -28.90 -28.67 22.40
C ILE A 602 -30.35 -28.27 22.08
N ARG A 603 -30.75 -28.42 20.82
CA ARG A 603 -32.16 -28.37 20.43
C ARG A 603 -32.76 -29.71 20.76
N ASP A 604 -33.67 -29.67 21.73
CA ASP A 604 -34.64 -30.66 22.14
C ASP A 604 -34.12 -31.99 22.70
N SER A 605 -34.16 -32.02 24.02
CA SER A 605 -34.16 -33.17 24.89
C SER A 605 -35.40 -34.07 24.68
N TYR A 606 -35.51 -34.81 23.58
CA TYR A 606 -36.47 -35.93 23.48
C TYR A 606 -35.93 -37.04 22.58
N ASN A 607 -34.73 -37.54 22.88
CA ASN A 607 -34.36 -38.88 22.44
C ASN A 607 -33.47 -39.55 23.51
N LYS A 608 -34.07 -40.46 24.28
CA LYS A 608 -33.43 -41.11 25.44
C LYS A 608 -32.50 -42.28 25.05
N ASN A 609 -32.26 -42.51 23.76
CA ASN A 609 -31.45 -43.63 23.27
C ASN A 609 -30.28 -43.16 22.40
N VAL A 610 -29.37 -42.36 22.98
CA VAL A 610 -28.08 -42.08 22.34
C VAL A 610 -26.98 -42.60 23.27
N ASP A 611 -26.23 -43.55 22.74
CA ASP A 611 -25.08 -44.25 23.31
C ASP A 611 -24.08 -43.27 24.00
N PRO A 612 -23.60 -43.57 25.24
CA PRO A 612 -22.59 -42.77 25.92
C PRO A 612 -21.30 -42.52 25.12
N GLU A 613 -20.94 -43.40 24.17
CA GLU A 613 -19.74 -43.22 23.34
C GLU A 613 -19.90 -42.14 22.25
N THR A 614 -21.13 -41.83 21.82
CA THR A 614 -21.37 -40.76 20.82
C THR A 614 -21.28 -39.35 21.40
N LYS A 615 -21.12 -39.20 22.73
CA LYS A 615 -20.93 -37.90 23.41
C LYS A 615 -19.49 -37.38 23.39
N LYS A 616 -18.51 -38.14 22.88
CA LYS A 616 -17.17 -37.63 22.59
C LYS A 616 -17.12 -36.98 21.19
N LYS A 617 -17.99 -36.00 20.90
CA LYS A 617 -17.75 -35.10 19.75
C LYS A 617 -16.55 -34.23 20.11
N VAL A 618 -15.41 -34.56 19.51
CA VAL A 618 -14.12 -33.86 19.65
C VAL A 618 -14.35 -32.36 19.52
N ARG A 619 -14.04 -31.61 20.57
CA ARG A 619 -13.99 -30.14 20.54
C ARG A 619 -12.96 -29.74 19.49
N THR A 620 -13.38 -29.19 18.36
CA THR A 620 -12.46 -28.69 17.33
C THR A 620 -12.07 -27.26 17.66
N SER A 621 -10.76 -27.00 17.64
CA SER A 621 -10.21 -25.64 17.67
C SER A 621 -9.96 -25.19 16.23
N HIS A 622 -10.06 -23.89 15.98
CA HIS A 622 -9.72 -23.28 14.70
C HIS A 622 -8.94 -21.98 14.91
N ILE A 623 -8.11 -21.62 13.93
CA ILE A 623 -7.53 -20.27 13.87
C ILE A 623 -8.63 -19.31 13.42
N ARG A 624 -8.86 -18.26 14.20
CA ARG A 624 -9.90 -17.26 13.95
C ARG A 624 -9.34 -15.97 13.35
N ALA A 625 -8.13 -15.56 13.77
CA ALA A 625 -7.54 -14.28 13.37
C ALA A 625 -6.01 -14.30 13.49
N PHE A 626 -5.37 -13.23 13.05
CA PHE A 626 -3.94 -12.96 13.21
C PHE A 626 -3.75 -11.55 13.82
N THR A 627 -2.65 -11.32 14.54
CA THR A 627 -2.43 -10.06 15.29
C THR A 627 -0.94 -9.70 15.38
N SER A 628 -0.63 -8.43 15.59
CA SER A 628 0.75 -7.98 15.87
C SER A 628 1.31 -8.56 17.18
N LEU A 629 2.64 -8.50 17.35
CA LEU A 629 3.34 -8.95 18.54
C LEU A 629 4.03 -7.77 19.25
N ASP A 630 4.03 -7.77 20.57
CA ASP A 630 4.83 -6.83 21.38
C ASP A 630 6.26 -7.34 21.60
N ASN A 631 6.51 -8.65 21.45
CA ASN A 631 7.84 -9.23 21.67
C ASN A 631 8.07 -10.52 20.85
N VAL A 632 9.04 -10.47 19.93
CA VAL A 632 9.47 -11.58 19.06
C VAL A 632 10.54 -12.52 19.67
N ASP A 633 11.11 -12.17 20.82
CA ASP A 633 12.22 -12.89 21.45
C ASP A 633 11.77 -13.90 22.53
N VAL A 634 10.47 -14.11 22.69
CA VAL A 634 9.92 -15.00 23.72
C VAL A 634 8.91 -15.99 23.13
N ILE A 635 8.91 -17.22 23.65
CA ILE A 635 7.93 -18.24 23.32
C ILE A 635 7.23 -18.68 24.63
N PRO A 636 5.89 -18.65 24.70
CA PRO A 636 4.95 -18.16 23.67
C PRO A 636 5.09 -16.65 23.42
N ALA A 637 4.83 -16.21 22.19
CA ALA A 637 4.95 -14.82 21.78
C ALA A 637 3.94 -13.93 22.52
N VAL A 638 4.32 -12.69 22.83
CA VAL A 638 3.43 -11.71 23.46
C VAL A 638 2.62 -11.00 22.39
N GLN A 639 1.33 -11.28 22.34
CA GLN A 639 0.42 -10.74 21.32
C GLN A 639 -0.13 -9.36 21.70
N ARG A 640 -0.01 -8.41 20.77
CA ARG A 640 -0.73 -7.13 20.78
C ARG A 640 -2.18 -7.35 20.34
N ASP A 641 -3.05 -6.37 20.59
CA ASP A 641 -4.44 -6.37 20.13
C ASP A 641 -4.64 -5.37 18.98
N ASN A 642 -3.98 -5.64 17.86
CA ASN A 642 -4.12 -4.87 16.62
C ASN A 642 -3.85 -5.77 15.41
N MET A 643 -4.62 -5.60 14.34
CA MET A 643 -4.31 -6.13 13.02
C MET A 643 -4.14 -4.96 12.07
N GLU A 644 -2.91 -4.73 11.62
CA GLU A 644 -2.62 -3.66 10.67
C GLU A 644 -3.27 -3.95 9.32
N SER A 645 -3.75 -2.93 8.60
CA SER A 645 -4.39 -3.13 7.29
C SER A 645 -3.43 -3.72 6.26
N PHE A 646 -2.14 -3.33 6.31
CA PHE A 646 -1.07 -3.88 5.48
C PHE A 646 -0.77 -5.38 5.71
N TRP A 647 -1.27 -5.99 6.79
CA TRP A 647 -1.24 -7.46 6.88
C TRP A 647 -2.01 -8.09 5.70
N LEU A 648 -3.14 -7.48 5.33
CA LEU A 648 -4.00 -7.90 4.23
C LEU A 648 -3.56 -7.28 2.90
N ALA A 649 -3.24 -5.99 2.90
CA ALA A 649 -2.88 -5.25 1.67
C ALA A 649 -1.51 -5.68 1.13
N GLU A 650 -0.53 -5.91 2.01
CA GLU A 650 0.86 -6.09 1.60
C GLU A 650 1.40 -7.47 1.95
N THR A 651 1.48 -7.81 3.24
CA THR A 651 2.20 -9.00 3.72
C THR A 651 1.64 -10.28 3.11
N LEU A 652 0.32 -10.48 3.16
CA LEU A 652 -0.32 -11.64 2.55
C LEU A 652 -0.38 -11.57 1.01
N LYS A 653 -0.45 -10.37 0.42
CA LYS A 653 -0.37 -10.20 -1.05
C LYS A 653 1.00 -10.63 -1.56
N TYR A 654 2.08 -10.14 -0.95
CA TYR A 654 3.45 -10.50 -1.33
C TYR A 654 3.74 -11.99 -1.10
N PHE A 655 3.27 -12.60 0.00
CA PHE A 655 3.36 -14.06 0.14
C PHE A 655 2.63 -14.81 -0.98
N TYR A 656 1.41 -14.38 -1.31
CA TYR A 656 0.62 -15.01 -2.37
C TYR A 656 1.30 -14.90 -3.73
N LEU A 657 1.86 -13.74 -4.06
CA LEU A 657 2.60 -13.49 -5.30
C LEU A 657 3.95 -14.21 -5.34
N LEU A 658 4.62 -14.37 -4.19
CA LEU A 658 5.89 -15.08 -4.07
C LEU A 658 5.73 -16.57 -4.40
N PHE A 659 4.64 -17.17 -3.94
CA PHE A 659 4.31 -18.57 -4.21
C PHE A 659 3.49 -18.78 -5.49
N SER A 660 3.09 -17.71 -6.18
CA SER A 660 2.49 -17.79 -7.51
C SER A 660 3.54 -17.98 -8.60
N ASP A 661 3.08 -18.40 -9.77
CA ASP A 661 3.87 -18.33 -11.00
C ASP A 661 4.41 -16.92 -11.24
N ARG A 662 5.63 -16.84 -11.74
CA ARG A 662 6.35 -15.58 -11.96
C ARG A 662 5.62 -14.63 -12.92
N ASP A 663 4.91 -15.19 -13.89
CA ASP A 663 4.15 -14.44 -14.90
C ASP A 663 2.76 -13.99 -14.40
N PHE A 664 2.34 -14.40 -13.20
CA PHE A 664 1.14 -13.87 -12.56
C PHE A 664 1.41 -12.46 -12.01
N LEU A 665 0.81 -11.44 -12.65
CA LEU A 665 1.12 -10.00 -12.45
C LEU A 665 2.62 -9.71 -12.66
N PRO A 666 3.11 -9.77 -13.90
CA PRO A 666 4.54 -9.66 -14.18
C PRO A 666 5.07 -8.27 -13.83
N LEU A 667 6.30 -8.23 -13.32
CA LEU A 667 6.94 -6.99 -12.88
C LEU A 667 7.18 -6.02 -14.04
N GLU A 668 7.30 -6.49 -15.27
CA GLU A 668 7.57 -5.67 -16.45
C GLU A 668 6.35 -4.92 -16.97
N GLY A 669 5.15 -5.38 -16.64
CA GLY A 669 3.89 -4.72 -17.01
C GLY A 669 3.31 -3.87 -15.89
N SER A 670 3.79 -4.05 -14.65
CA SER A 670 3.20 -3.43 -13.47
C SER A 670 4.24 -2.72 -12.60
N VAL A 671 3.77 -1.83 -11.74
CA VAL A 671 4.52 -1.25 -10.64
C VAL A 671 3.64 -1.32 -9.39
N PHE A 672 4.21 -1.74 -8.28
CA PHE A 672 3.51 -1.70 -7.00
C PHE A 672 3.77 -0.34 -6.36
N ASN A 673 2.78 0.36 -5.84
CA ASN A 673 3.01 1.50 -4.97
C ASN A 673 3.63 1.04 -3.63
N THR A 674 3.84 1.96 -2.69
CA THR A 674 4.49 1.64 -1.39
C THR A 674 3.59 0.86 -0.43
N GLU A 675 2.30 0.66 -0.74
CA GLU A 675 1.34 -0.13 0.03
C GLU A 675 0.89 -1.38 -0.79
N ALA A 676 1.80 -1.88 -1.63
CA ALA A 676 1.60 -3.03 -2.50
C ALA A 676 0.38 -2.96 -3.46
N HIS A 677 -0.17 -1.78 -3.73
CA HIS A 677 -1.22 -1.61 -4.73
C HIS A 677 -0.63 -1.61 -6.14
N VAL A 678 -1.20 -2.43 -7.02
CA VAL A 678 -0.64 -2.67 -8.35
C VAL A 678 -1.19 -1.66 -9.36
N PHE A 679 -0.30 -0.95 -10.04
CA PHE A 679 -0.59 -0.04 -11.14
C PHE A 679 0.03 -0.53 -12.45
N PRO A 680 -0.52 -0.16 -13.61
CA PRO A 680 0.11 -0.42 -14.89
C PRO A 680 1.38 0.41 -15.06
N ARG A 681 2.33 -0.11 -15.82
CA ARG A 681 3.28 0.73 -16.53
C ARG A 681 2.62 1.25 -17.81
N PHE A 682 2.72 2.55 -18.07
CA PHE A 682 2.06 3.21 -19.19
C PHE A 682 2.98 4.21 -19.90
N GLN A 683 2.70 4.45 -21.17
CA GLN A 683 3.30 5.57 -21.91
C GLN A 683 2.59 6.87 -21.55
N MET A 684 3.34 7.95 -21.41
CA MET A 684 2.84 9.27 -21.03
C MET A 684 1.91 9.84 -22.10
N GLY A 685 2.20 9.58 -23.39
CA GLY A 685 1.48 10.16 -24.50
C GLY A 685 1.78 11.66 -24.67
N GLU A 686 0.94 12.38 -25.40
CA GLU A 686 1.22 13.78 -25.76
C GLU A 686 0.87 14.80 -24.65
N LEU A 687 -0.04 14.43 -23.75
CA LEU A 687 -0.58 15.35 -22.74
C LEU A 687 0.37 15.54 -21.56
N PHE A 688 1.02 14.46 -21.10
CA PHE A 688 1.86 14.46 -19.91
C PHE A 688 3.34 14.57 -20.29
N LYS A 689 4.11 15.30 -19.49
CA LYS A 689 5.56 15.49 -19.66
C LYS A 689 6.21 15.74 -18.30
N THR A 690 7.50 15.44 -18.18
CA THR A 690 8.29 15.93 -17.04
C THR A 690 8.35 17.45 -17.10
N GLY A 691 7.73 18.11 -16.12
CA GLY A 691 7.49 19.56 -16.13
C GLY A 691 8.71 20.42 -15.80
N TRP A 692 9.81 19.79 -15.41
CA TRP A 692 10.97 20.45 -14.84
C TRP A 692 12.28 19.80 -15.32
N LYS A 693 13.42 20.44 -15.02
CA LYS A 693 14.76 19.95 -15.41
C LYS A 693 15.70 20.04 -14.23
N ARG A 694 16.62 19.08 -14.11
CA ARG A 694 17.68 19.11 -13.09
C ARG A 694 18.56 20.35 -13.30
N LYS A 695 18.77 21.11 -12.23
CA LYS A 695 19.66 22.28 -12.20
C LYS A 695 21.10 21.89 -11.89
N HIS A 696 21.29 20.75 -11.23
CA HIS A 696 22.57 20.17 -10.84
C HIS A 696 22.65 18.73 -11.40
N GLY A 697 23.83 18.32 -11.90
CA GLY A 697 24.01 16.92 -12.37
C GLY A 697 24.62 16.71 -13.77
N LYS A 698 24.94 17.74 -14.56
CA LYS A 698 25.85 17.58 -15.71
C LYS A 698 27.29 17.88 -15.31
N GLY A 699 27.93 16.94 -14.62
CA GLY A 699 29.34 17.03 -14.22
C GLY A 699 30.02 15.66 -14.20
N GLY A 700 30.33 15.10 -15.39
CA GLY A 700 31.04 13.82 -15.61
C GLY A 700 30.17 12.61 -15.29
N TRP A 701 29.98 11.58 -16.12
CA TRP A 701 30.95 10.79 -16.84
C TRP A 701 30.29 10.20 -18.11
N PHE A 702 30.50 10.83 -19.26
CA PHE A 702 30.53 10.15 -20.55
C PHE A 702 31.92 10.37 -21.11
N SER A 703 32.84 9.47 -20.73
CA SER A 703 34.11 9.19 -21.41
C SER A 703 34.73 7.93 -20.80
#